data_AF-A0A1S1RK36-F1
#
_entry.id   AF-A0A1S1RK36-F1
#
_cell.length_a   1.000
_cell.length_b   1.000
_cell.length_c   1.000
_cell.angle_alpha   90.00
_cell.angle_beta   90.00
_cell.angle_gamma   90.00
#
_symmetry.space_group_name_H-M   'P 1'
#
loop_
_entity.id
_entity.type
_entity.pdbx_description
1 polymer ?
#
loop_
_entity_poly.entity_id
_entity_poly.type
_entity_poly.pdbx_seq_one_letter_code
_entity_poly.pdbx_strand_id
1 'polypeptide(L)'
;MVAEEGTYGGGTYGEGLYGGGLPDMPARLTRVAFDRDAYALGGIITGTTSTCESLEGWSAYQHCEIDLNINSAWCYAGTGSIKITADGEGDAEVAAFGLGTDGSITSGRTYLLWVHVRPTTRQRDIRVELLWKSATDVFLTAAYSVRTELAVGWTKIGVLATAPPAARRLDIGVDVLGPEAGEVHYLDAVTVEDAGQDISEHVASWRYTLSGRNARFGQTEAGSATVLLGNEHGWFTPGRAATVEAPFGGNIVPRRRVWLLARYAGILYPVWSGYTQRWTQTIPGSQARASEVELECVDAFRWLTAALVPPPYRAEIIASGPLSYFPLDEPGESAYAGDLIAGYPAALVTAAGGDGGSAFGAPSALPVLLSGATSDSGSTSLGLHQDDDVLTTNQGAVLDLRFAGGMPPQLDLAPWSLELWIVPPLGPPTGTAQVIYHQIVPSGGVDYLSGFMLTIELSGQLQLRTGGAEVVATTPGSVCDGRGHLVTVTYRPGGAHGIAELWHNSVLAGELELTTTPMPVGIPQVAQLGGALHTLTGAITYRFTGRAGHVAHYYRQLLADEIAAHYRAGADGHHLETETDRLHAIARYAGWPLEDTRFDRGLTTLLPRDWSTSNPLTLGQDAARTAGSVTVIDAAGWWRYPHRYRWVNTVPVRADFRASYGTEPESVDFQPWLDDDEVINVYTVTRIAGASISVRDQASIDRYGLSEGETVALGAASDDESLIQAQWKLARTAEPRTRVDTVRLDPASAAPLMWPTVLPLEFGDRIMIGDLPETAPAPEIDALIGQIEGEWTAETWSLLFRLEHAQLDTMLVAGDPIYGYLGFPAGY
;
A
#
# COMPACT_ATOMS: atom_id res chain seq x y z
N MET A 1 -61.45 -3.09 -43.20
CA MET A 1 -61.20 -1.92 -42.31
C MET A 1 -61.26 -2.45 -40.89
N VAL A 2 -60.20 -2.24 -40.10
CA VAL A 2 -60.08 -2.66 -38.69
C VAL A 2 -60.02 -4.20 -38.48
N ALA A 3 -59.37 -4.60 -37.38
CA ALA A 3 -59.10 -5.97 -36.91
C ALA A 3 -58.11 -6.79 -37.78
N GLU A 4 -57.32 -7.73 -37.23
CA GLU A 4 -57.31 -8.30 -35.87
C GLU A 4 -55.95 -8.12 -35.14
N GLU A 5 -55.93 -8.43 -33.84
CA GLU A 5 -54.70 -8.47 -33.02
C GLU A 5 -53.91 -9.76 -33.26
N GLY A 6 -52.58 -9.69 -33.23
CA GLY A 6 -51.68 -10.84 -33.33
C GLY A 6 -50.68 -10.88 -32.18
N THR A 7 -50.74 -11.91 -31.33
CA THR A 7 -49.91 -12.04 -30.14
C THR A 7 -48.45 -12.35 -30.51
N TYR A 8 -47.52 -11.44 -30.21
CA TYR A 8 -46.09 -11.74 -30.31
C TYR A 8 -45.60 -12.46 -29.04
N GLY A 9 -45.28 -13.75 -29.19
CA GLY A 9 -44.52 -14.50 -28.20
C GLY A 9 -43.05 -14.09 -28.18
N GLY A 10 -42.37 -14.30 -27.05
CA GLY A 10 -40.96 -13.97 -26.91
C GLY A 10 -40.06 -14.84 -27.79
N GLY A 11 -39.08 -14.21 -28.44
CA GLY A 11 -37.97 -14.86 -29.13
C GLY A 11 -36.66 -14.23 -28.69
N THR A 12 -35.69 -15.06 -28.28
CA THR A 12 -34.33 -14.63 -27.95
C THR A 12 -33.58 -14.17 -29.21
N TYR A 13 -33.14 -12.92 -29.21
CA TYR A 13 -32.08 -12.45 -30.11
C TYR A 13 -30.73 -12.69 -29.42
N GLY A 14 -29.81 -13.39 -30.07
CA GLY A 14 -28.59 -13.87 -29.40
C GLY A 14 -27.59 -14.59 -30.30
N GLU A 15 -27.26 -14.02 -31.45
CA GLU A 15 -26.02 -14.35 -32.19
C GLU A 15 -25.31 -13.05 -32.57
N GLY A 16 -24.40 -12.61 -31.70
CA GLY A 16 -23.46 -11.52 -32.00
C GLY A 16 -22.28 -12.02 -32.84
N LEU A 17 -21.74 -11.16 -33.70
CA LEU A 17 -20.72 -11.53 -34.71
C LEU A 17 -19.39 -12.07 -34.15
N TYR A 18 -19.16 -11.98 -32.84
CA TYR A 18 -17.97 -12.46 -32.14
C TYR A 18 -18.29 -13.57 -31.10
N GLY A 19 -19.49 -14.15 -31.14
CA GLY A 19 -20.01 -15.06 -30.10
C GLY A 19 -19.44 -16.49 -30.09
N GLY A 20 -18.73 -16.91 -31.14
CA GLY A 20 -18.16 -18.26 -31.24
C GLY A 20 -16.78 -18.39 -30.59
N GLY A 21 -16.66 -19.23 -29.58
CA GLY A 21 -15.38 -19.81 -29.13
C GLY A 21 -15.40 -21.33 -29.35
N LEU A 22 -14.22 -21.95 -29.44
CA LEU A 22 -14.12 -23.41 -29.48
C LEU A 22 -14.63 -24.03 -28.17
N PRO A 23 -15.23 -25.24 -28.21
CA PRO A 23 -15.93 -25.84 -27.05
C PRO A 23 -15.03 -26.08 -25.83
N ASP A 24 -13.71 -26.14 -26.03
CA ASP A 24 -12.71 -26.46 -25.01
C ASP A 24 -11.97 -25.22 -24.46
N MET A 25 -12.39 -24.01 -24.84
CA MET A 25 -11.81 -22.74 -24.35
C MET A 25 -12.60 -22.13 -23.16
N PRO A 26 -11.95 -21.36 -22.27
CA PRO A 26 -12.64 -20.61 -21.22
C PRO A 26 -13.58 -19.54 -21.76
N ALA A 27 -14.71 -19.35 -21.08
CA ALA A 27 -15.59 -18.23 -21.34
C ALA A 27 -14.92 -16.93 -20.87
N ARG A 28 -14.44 -16.14 -21.83
CA ARG A 28 -13.85 -14.81 -21.63
C ARG A 28 -14.87 -13.83 -21.07
N LEU A 29 -14.43 -12.93 -20.19
CA LEU A 29 -15.22 -11.84 -19.62
C LEU A 29 -14.38 -10.56 -19.61
N THR A 30 -14.85 -9.52 -20.31
CA THR A 30 -14.24 -8.18 -20.32
C THR A 30 -15.19 -7.19 -19.70
N ARG A 31 -14.73 -6.46 -18.68
CA ARG A 31 -15.55 -5.50 -17.96
C ARG A 31 -14.84 -4.16 -17.76
N VAL A 32 -15.61 -3.07 -17.74
CA VAL A 32 -15.09 -1.70 -17.60
C VAL A 32 -16.00 -0.87 -16.69
N ALA A 33 -15.41 -0.21 -15.70
CA ALA A 33 -16.10 0.71 -14.80
C ALA A 33 -16.30 2.09 -15.44
N PHE A 34 -17.19 2.22 -16.43
CA PHE A 34 -17.37 3.45 -17.19
C PHE A 34 -17.81 4.67 -16.37
N ASP A 35 -18.56 4.49 -15.29
CA ASP A 35 -19.22 5.60 -14.56
C ASP A 35 -18.50 6.06 -13.27
N ARG A 36 -17.32 5.51 -12.99
CA ARG A 36 -16.50 5.82 -11.81
C ARG A 36 -15.03 6.01 -12.19
N ASP A 37 -14.34 6.92 -11.50
CA ASP A 37 -12.88 7.03 -11.61
C ASP A 37 -12.19 5.86 -10.91
N ALA A 38 -10.97 5.52 -11.32
CA ALA A 38 -10.13 4.45 -10.75
C ALA A 38 -10.16 4.32 -9.22
N TYR A 39 -10.14 5.45 -8.49
CA TYR A 39 -10.11 5.51 -7.02
C TYR A 39 -11.51 5.56 -6.38
N ALA A 40 -12.57 5.72 -7.17
CA ALA A 40 -13.96 5.91 -6.69
C ALA A 40 -14.80 4.62 -6.75
N LEU A 41 -14.16 3.46 -6.94
CA LEU A 41 -14.80 2.15 -6.80
C LEU A 41 -14.94 1.80 -5.32
N GLY A 42 -13.81 1.82 -4.60
CA GLY A 42 -13.68 1.50 -3.17
C GLY A 42 -13.86 0.01 -2.88
N GLY A 43 -13.03 -0.55 -1.98
CA GLY A 43 -13.40 -1.80 -1.32
C GLY A 43 -14.69 -1.58 -0.54
N ILE A 44 -15.68 -2.48 -0.71
CA ILE A 44 -16.86 -2.49 0.16
C ILE A 44 -16.47 -3.05 1.54
N ILE A 45 -15.57 -4.03 1.52
CA ILE A 45 -14.76 -4.50 2.64
C ILE A 45 -13.38 -3.85 2.51
N THR A 46 -12.83 -3.29 3.60
CA THR A 46 -11.55 -2.56 3.62
C THR A 46 -10.76 -2.88 4.89
N GLY A 47 -9.51 -2.42 4.96
CA GLY A 47 -8.70 -2.49 6.20
C GLY A 47 -8.53 -3.90 6.76
N THR A 48 -8.47 -4.02 8.09
CA THR A 48 -8.20 -5.27 8.80
C THR A 48 -9.25 -6.36 8.58
N THR A 49 -10.49 -5.98 8.25
CA THR A 49 -11.56 -6.92 7.89
C THR A 49 -11.32 -7.50 6.48
N SER A 50 -10.83 -6.71 5.53
CA SER A 50 -10.44 -7.18 4.18
C SER A 50 -9.19 -8.05 4.22
N THR A 51 -8.14 -7.56 4.87
CA THR A 51 -6.85 -8.26 4.97
C THR A 51 -6.85 -9.39 5.98
N CYS A 52 -7.97 -9.67 6.68
CA CYS A 52 -8.13 -10.73 7.67
C CYS A 52 -7.11 -10.68 8.85
N GLU A 53 -6.53 -9.49 9.06
CA GLU A 53 -5.53 -9.17 10.08
C GLU A 53 -6.11 -9.04 11.49
N SER A 54 -7.44 -9.06 11.60
CA SER A 54 -8.16 -9.09 12.87
C SER A 54 -9.48 -9.84 12.71
N LEU A 55 -10.08 -10.22 13.85
CA LEU A 55 -11.44 -10.76 13.87
C LEU A 55 -12.52 -9.66 13.80
N GLU A 56 -12.15 -8.39 13.63
CA GLU A 56 -13.12 -7.30 13.51
C GLU A 56 -13.93 -7.42 12.21
N GLY A 57 -15.26 -7.52 12.35
CA GLY A 57 -16.19 -7.74 11.24
C GLY A 57 -16.47 -9.21 10.91
N TRP A 58 -15.71 -10.17 11.47
CA TRP A 58 -15.82 -11.61 11.21
C TRP A 58 -16.39 -12.39 12.40
N SER A 59 -17.17 -13.43 12.13
CA SER A 59 -17.58 -14.39 13.16
C SER A 59 -17.76 -15.81 12.61
N ALA A 60 -17.47 -16.81 13.44
CA ALA A 60 -17.99 -18.16 13.25
C ALA A 60 -19.53 -18.14 13.21
N TYR A 61 -20.14 -18.87 12.27
CA TYR A 61 -21.59 -18.89 12.09
C TYR A 61 -22.19 -20.27 12.38
N GLN A 62 -21.65 -21.34 11.77
CA GLN A 62 -22.03 -22.72 12.08
C GLN A 62 -20.80 -23.65 12.04
N HIS A 63 -20.81 -24.69 12.88
CA HIS A 63 -19.87 -25.82 12.87
C HIS A 63 -18.36 -25.50 12.94
N CYS A 64 -17.99 -24.35 13.50
CA CYS A 64 -16.60 -23.97 13.66
C CYS A 64 -16.33 -23.03 14.84
N GLU A 65 -15.07 -22.98 15.24
CA GLU A 65 -14.46 -21.89 16.01
C GLU A 65 -13.50 -21.10 15.09
N ILE A 66 -13.40 -19.78 15.28
CA ILE A 66 -12.40 -18.95 14.59
C ILE A 66 -11.40 -18.29 15.55
N ASP A 67 -10.13 -18.34 15.17
CA ASP A 67 -9.00 -17.66 15.84
C ASP A 67 -8.28 -16.74 14.84
N LEU A 68 -7.46 -15.81 15.33
CA LEU A 68 -6.43 -15.15 14.52
C LEU A 68 -5.12 -15.93 14.62
N ASN A 69 -4.61 -16.50 13.52
CA ASN A 69 -3.28 -17.12 13.48
C ASN A 69 -2.22 -16.06 13.19
N ILE A 70 -1.37 -15.76 14.19
CA ILE A 70 -0.27 -14.79 14.08
C ILE A 70 1.14 -15.43 13.96
N ASN A 71 1.24 -16.70 13.52
CA ASN A 71 2.52 -17.43 13.57
C ASN A 71 2.97 -18.17 12.30
N SER A 72 2.08 -18.74 11.48
CA SER A 72 2.53 -19.80 10.53
C SER A 72 1.77 -20.02 9.21
N ALA A 73 0.60 -19.41 8.98
CA ALA A 73 -0.18 -19.70 7.77
C ALA A 73 -0.88 -18.45 7.23
N TRP A 74 -0.14 -17.67 6.45
CA TRP A 74 -0.53 -16.34 5.96
C TRP A 74 -0.50 -16.22 4.42
N CYS A 75 -1.35 -15.38 3.82
CA CYS A 75 -1.52 -15.25 2.37
C CYS A 75 -0.96 -13.93 1.80
N TYR A 76 0.32 -13.92 1.42
CA TYR A 76 1.03 -12.68 1.10
C TYR A 76 1.00 -11.71 2.32
N ALA A 77 1.70 -12.15 3.38
CA ALA A 77 1.49 -11.84 4.79
C ALA A 77 1.81 -10.43 5.33
N GLY A 78 0.81 -9.82 5.98
CA GLY A 78 1.01 -8.93 7.12
C GLY A 78 1.19 -9.72 8.44
N THR A 79 0.34 -9.48 9.44
CA THR A 79 0.49 -9.95 10.83
C THR A 79 -0.38 -11.15 11.23
N GLY A 80 -1.37 -11.53 10.42
CA GLY A 80 -2.36 -12.53 10.80
C GLY A 80 -3.25 -13.01 9.64
N SER A 81 -3.89 -14.16 9.85
CA SER A 81 -5.02 -14.64 9.01
C SER A 81 -6.06 -15.33 9.88
N ILE A 82 -7.29 -15.42 9.40
CA ILE A 82 -8.37 -16.10 10.12
C ILE A 82 -8.16 -17.61 10.02
N LYS A 83 -8.05 -18.27 11.17
CA LYS A 83 -7.99 -19.72 11.32
C LYS A 83 -9.39 -20.24 11.59
N ILE A 84 -9.90 -21.09 10.71
CA ILE A 84 -11.18 -21.79 10.83
C ILE A 84 -10.89 -23.19 11.38
N THR A 85 -11.55 -23.59 12.46
CA THR A 85 -11.42 -24.94 13.07
C THR A 85 -12.78 -25.60 13.11
N ALA A 86 -12.97 -26.70 12.38
CA ALA A 86 -14.27 -27.36 12.27
C ALA A 86 -14.61 -28.24 13.49
N ASP A 87 -15.89 -28.28 13.88
CA ASP A 87 -16.38 -29.22 14.92
C ASP A 87 -16.70 -30.62 14.35
N GLY A 88 -16.94 -30.73 13.04
CA GLY A 88 -17.25 -31.97 12.34
C GLY A 88 -18.73 -32.40 12.37
N GLU A 89 -19.64 -31.54 12.84
CA GLU A 89 -21.09 -31.80 12.82
C GLU A 89 -21.78 -31.32 11.52
N GLY A 90 -21.13 -30.48 10.70
CA GLY A 90 -21.65 -29.99 9.41
C GLY A 90 -20.62 -29.27 8.53
N ASP A 91 -21.08 -28.48 7.56
CA ASP A 91 -20.24 -27.51 6.82
C ASP A 91 -19.76 -26.43 7.81
N ALA A 92 -18.46 -26.12 7.86
CA ALA A 92 -17.90 -25.12 8.76
C ALA A 92 -18.01 -23.72 8.12
N GLU A 93 -19.00 -22.94 8.57
CA GLU A 93 -19.43 -21.67 7.96
C GLU A 93 -18.87 -20.47 8.75
N VAL A 94 -18.09 -19.63 8.07
CA VAL A 94 -17.54 -18.37 8.59
C VAL A 94 -18.02 -17.21 7.75
N ALA A 95 -18.48 -16.12 8.38
CA ALA A 95 -19.05 -14.99 7.66
C ALA A 95 -18.58 -13.64 8.20
N ALA A 96 -18.49 -12.69 7.28
CA ALA A 96 -18.24 -11.28 7.58
C ALA A 96 -19.58 -10.52 7.52
N PHE A 97 -19.97 -9.95 8.66
CA PHE A 97 -21.30 -9.37 8.87
C PHE A 97 -21.24 -7.84 8.97
N GLY A 98 -22.22 -7.18 8.36
CA GLY A 98 -22.37 -5.72 8.47
C GLY A 98 -21.36 -4.93 7.65
N LEU A 99 -20.78 -5.53 6.60
CA LEU A 99 -19.82 -4.96 5.65
C LEU A 99 -20.34 -3.75 4.85
N GLY A 100 -21.51 -3.21 5.20
CA GLY A 100 -22.14 -2.13 4.48
C GLY A 100 -23.20 -1.40 5.28
N THR A 101 -23.05 -0.07 5.35
CA THR A 101 -24.18 0.83 5.60
C THR A 101 -25.20 0.72 4.46
N ASP A 102 -26.43 1.19 4.69
CA ASP A 102 -27.46 1.24 3.64
C ASP A 102 -26.97 2.12 2.48
N GLY A 103 -26.78 1.53 1.31
CA GLY A 103 -26.24 2.20 0.14
C GLY A 103 -24.84 1.77 -0.29
N SER A 104 -24.15 0.95 0.51
CA SER A 104 -22.88 0.30 0.17
C SER A 104 -22.90 -0.40 -1.20
N ILE A 105 -24.03 -1.00 -1.58
CA ILE A 105 -24.26 -1.53 -2.94
C ILE A 105 -25.45 -0.89 -3.66
N THR A 106 -25.43 -1.05 -4.98
CA THR A 106 -26.48 -0.63 -5.90
C THR A 106 -27.07 -1.84 -6.64
N SER A 107 -28.32 -2.19 -6.30
CA SER A 107 -29.18 -3.10 -7.08
C SER A 107 -29.00 -2.92 -8.59
N GLY A 108 -28.71 -4.00 -9.31
CA GLY A 108 -28.48 -4.02 -10.76
C GLY A 108 -27.02 -3.87 -11.20
N ARG A 109 -26.08 -3.51 -10.31
CA ARG A 109 -24.63 -3.56 -10.61
C ARG A 109 -24.08 -4.97 -10.38
N THR A 110 -23.02 -5.32 -11.09
CA THR A 110 -22.24 -6.55 -10.88
C THR A 110 -21.08 -6.28 -9.95
N TYR A 111 -20.84 -7.17 -9.00
CA TYR A 111 -19.73 -7.10 -8.05
C TYR A 111 -18.83 -8.31 -8.22
N LEU A 112 -17.52 -8.09 -7.99
CA LEU A 112 -16.47 -9.10 -8.02
C LEU A 112 -15.92 -9.28 -6.59
N LEU A 113 -16.11 -10.47 -6.04
CA LEU A 113 -15.54 -10.93 -4.78
C LEU A 113 -14.32 -11.80 -5.09
N TRP A 114 -13.21 -11.58 -4.39
CA TRP A 114 -12.09 -12.52 -4.29
C TRP A 114 -11.86 -12.91 -2.83
N VAL A 115 -11.50 -14.17 -2.62
CA VAL A 115 -11.15 -14.75 -1.32
C VAL A 115 -9.93 -15.65 -1.50
N HIS A 116 -9.04 -15.70 -0.50
CA HIS A 116 -7.98 -16.70 -0.44
C HIS A 116 -8.22 -17.70 0.68
N VAL A 117 -8.09 -18.99 0.35
CA VAL A 117 -8.20 -20.10 1.31
C VAL A 117 -7.07 -21.11 1.18
N ARG A 118 -6.69 -21.72 2.30
CA ARG A 118 -5.64 -22.75 2.40
C ARG A 118 -5.99 -23.81 3.44
N PRO A 119 -5.85 -25.11 3.14
CA PRO A 119 -5.98 -26.19 4.12
C PRO A 119 -4.68 -26.39 4.91
N THR A 120 -4.80 -26.90 6.14
CA THR A 120 -3.62 -27.34 6.93
C THR A 120 -3.19 -28.76 6.57
N THR A 121 -4.14 -29.66 6.31
CA THR A 121 -3.89 -31.12 6.23
C THR A 121 -4.55 -31.82 5.05
N ARG A 122 -5.68 -31.32 4.56
CA ARG A 122 -6.52 -31.98 3.55
C ARG A 122 -7.33 -30.96 2.76
N GLN A 123 -7.37 -31.15 1.44
CA GLN A 123 -8.15 -30.31 0.54
C GLN A 123 -9.65 -30.50 0.79
N ARG A 124 -10.39 -29.39 0.86
CA ARG A 124 -11.85 -29.39 0.82
C ARG A 124 -12.36 -28.61 -0.38
N ASP A 125 -13.60 -28.90 -0.78
CA ASP A 125 -14.36 -27.96 -1.58
C ASP A 125 -14.76 -26.81 -0.65
N ILE A 126 -14.48 -25.58 -1.07
CA ILE A 126 -14.82 -24.37 -0.33
C ILE A 126 -15.90 -23.62 -1.12
N ARG A 127 -16.99 -23.28 -0.44
CA ARG A 127 -18.05 -22.40 -0.96
C ARG A 127 -17.74 -20.97 -0.52
N VAL A 128 -17.77 -20.04 -1.47
CA VAL A 128 -17.60 -18.59 -1.21
C VAL A 128 -18.83 -17.88 -1.72
N GLU A 129 -19.44 -17.03 -0.89
CA GLU A 129 -20.77 -16.44 -1.11
C GLU A 129 -20.78 -14.91 -1.02
N LEU A 130 -21.52 -14.27 -1.94
CA LEU A 130 -22.05 -12.91 -1.80
C LEU A 130 -23.49 -13.00 -1.29
N LEU A 131 -23.72 -12.56 -0.04
CA LEU A 131 -25.01 -12.61 0.65
C LEU A 131 -25.74 -11.27 0.49
N TRP A 132 -26.72 -11.21 -0.42
CA TRP A 132 -27.39 -9.96 -0.76
C TRP A 132 -28.44 -9.58 0.29
N LYS A 133 -28.37 -8.34 0.79
CA LYS A 133 -29.23 -7.82 1.86
C LYS A 133 -29.97 -6.53 1.48
N SER A 134 -31.15 -6.33 2.08
CA SER A 134 -31.96 -5.12 1.95
C SER A 134 -31.38 -3.94 2.75
N ALA A 135 -31.98 -2.74 2.58
CA ALA A 135 -31.65 -1.55 3.37
C ALA A 135 -31.78 -1.81 4.89
N THR A 136 -32.73 -2.66 5.27
CA THR A 136 -33.04 -3.05 6.65
C THR A 136 -32.40 -4.37 7.07
N ASP A 137 -31.27 -4.73 6.45
CA ASP A 137 -30.43 -5.89 6.80
C ASP A 137 -31.08 -7.28 6.60
N VAL A 138 -32.18 -7.38 5.86
CA VAL A 138 -32.87 -8.65 5.58
C VAL A 138 -32.22 -9.33 4.37
N PHE A 139 -31.82 -10.59 4.53
CA PHE A 139 -31.31 -11.44 3.44
C PHE A 139 -32.32 -11.61 2.30
N LEU A 140 -31.83 -11.55 1.06
CA LEU A 140 -32.63 -11.61 -0.17
C LEU A 140 -32.32 -12.88 -0.99
N THR A 141 -31.03 -13.14 -1.23
CA THR A 141 -30.50 -14.33 -1.91
C THR A 141 -28.98 -14.38 -1.73
N ALA A 142 -28.37 -15.54 -1.93
CA ALA A 142 -26.93 -15.68 -2.12
C ALA A 142 -26.59 -15.69 -3.63
N ALA A 143 -25.32 -15.48 -3.94
CA ALA A 143 -24.67 -15.92 -5.18
C ALA A 143 -23.27 -16.42 -4.84
N TYR A 144 -22.88 -17.60 -5.33
CA TYR A 144 -21.69 -18.28 -4.82
C TYR A 144 -20.80 -18.88 -5.92
N SER A 145 -19.63 -19.36 -5.52
CA SER A 145 -18.80 -20.28 -6.31
C SER A 145 -18.17 -21.31 -5.38
N VAL A 146 -18.03 -22.54 -5.88
CA VAL A 146 -17.37 -23.64 -5.15
C VAL A 146 -16.09 -24.00 -5.88
N ARG A 147 -14.99 -24.16 -5.14
CA ARG A 147 -13.69 -24.61 -5.69
C ARG A 147 -12.98 -25.50 -4.67
N THR A 148 -12.42 -26.61 -5.14
CA THR A 148 -11.50 -27.44 -4.35
C THR A 148 -10.21 -26.67 -4.08
N GLU A 149 -9.77 -26.66 -2.82
CA GLU A 149 -8.47 -26.14 -2.41
C GLU A 149 -7.31 -26.86 -3.10
N LEU A 150 -6.16 -26.18 -3.20
CA LEU A 150 -4.88 -26.79 -3.50
C LEU A 150 -4.31 -27.48 -2.26
N ALA A 151 -3.65 -28.63 -2.44
CA ALA A 151 -3.02 -29.38 -1.35
C ALA A 151 -1.86 -28.62 -0.66
N VAL A 152 -1.23 -27.70 -1.39
CA VAL A 152 -0.14 -26.83 -0.89
C VAL A 152 -0.31 -25.43 -1.47
N GLY A 153 -0.02 -24.42 -0.67
CA GLY A 153 -0.18 -23.01 -1.03
C GLY A 153 -1.61 -22.51 -0.91
N TRP A 154 -1.87 -21.33 -1.48
CA TRP A 154 -3.16 -20.64 -1.37
C TRP A 154 -4.01 -20.77 -2.64
N THR A 155 -5.32 -20.83 -2.43
CA THR A 155 -6.34 -20.99 -3.47
C THR A 155 -7.15 -19.70 -3.57
N LYS A 156 -7.07 -18.99 -4.70
CA LYS A 156 -7.91 -17.81 -4.99
C LYS A 156 -9.27 -18.30 -5.51
N ILE A 157 -10.36 -17.89 -4.87
CA ILE A 157 -11.74 -18.20 -5.26
C ILE A 157 -12.44 -16.89 -5.58
N GLY A 158 -13.17 -16.85 -6.70
CA GLY A 158 -13.82 -15.64 -7.22
C GLY A 158 -15.30 -15.81 -7.48
N VAL A 159 -16.11 -14.85 -7.03
CA VAL A 159 -17.55 -14.76 -7.34
C VAL A 159 -17.80 -13.48 -8.11
N LEU A 160 -18.48 -13.59 -9.26
CA LEU A 160 -18.92 -12.45 -10.07
C LEU A 160 -20.44 -12.52 -10.20
N ALA A 161 -21.17 -11.60 -9.57
CA ALA A 161 -22.62 -11.67 -9.46
C ALA A 161 -23.29 -10.28 -9.48
N THR A 162 -24.50 -10.21 -10.04
CA THR A 162 -25.29 -8.97 -10.12
C THR A 162 -26.22 -8.85 -8.93
N ALA A 163 -26.15 -7.71 -8.25
CA ALA A 163 -26.99 -7.39 -7.09
C ALA A 163 -28.48 -7.40 -7.49
N PRO A 164 -29.34 -8.18 -6.81
CA PRO A 164 -30.75 -8.31 -7.18
C PRO A 164 -31.56 -7.05 -6.86
N PRO A 165 -32.82 -6.95 -7.35
CA PRO A 165 -33.74 -5.88 -6.97
C PRO A 165 -33.83 -5.68 -5.45
N ALA A 166 -33.81 -4.41 -5.02
CA ALA A 166 -33.80 -3.98 -3.62
C ALA A 166 -32.56 -4.35 -2.78
N ALA A 167 -31.52 -4.94 -3.36
CA ALA A 167 -30.23 -5.11 -2.69
C ALA A 167 -29.54 -3.76 -2.43
N ARG A 168 -29.11 -3.57 -1.18
CA ARG A 168 -28.57 -2.31 -0.63
C ARG A 168 -27.37 -2.50 0.30
N ARG A 169 -27.16 -3.72 0.80
CA ARG A 169 -26.01 -4.18 1.60
C ARG A 169 -25.56 -5.56 1.10
N LEU A 170 -24.33 -5.97 1.43
CA LEU A 170 -23.86 -7.35 1.30
C LEU A 170 -23.21 -7.81 2.61
N ASP A 171 -23.26 -9.10 2.86
CA ASP A 171 -22.32 -9.84 3.73
C ASP A 171 -21.53 -10.85 2.87
N ILE A 172 -20.47 -11.44 3.41
CA ILE A 172 -19.66 -12.47 2.74
C ILE A 172 -19.70 -13.76 3.56
N GLY A 173 -19.93 -14.91 2.90
CA GLY A 173 -19.81 -16.24 3.49
C GLY A 173 -18.62 -17.01 2.91
N VAL A 174 -17.95 -17.81 3.75
CA VAL A 174 -16.87 -18.74 3.38
C VAL A 174 -17.07 -20.03 4.17
N ASP A 175 -17.38 -21.12 3.46
CA ASP A 175 -17.74 -22.39 4.09
C ASP A 175 -16.79 -23.50 3.63
N VAL A 176 -16.26 -24.24 4.60
CA VAL A 176 -15.55 -25.50 4.35
C VAL A 176 -16.58 -26.61 4.25
N LEU A 177 -16.65 -27.33 3.12
CA LEU A 177 -17.70 -28.31 2.88
C LEU A 177 -17.35 -29.70 3.46
N GLY A 178 -18.23 -30.20 4.33
CA GLY A 178 -18.12 -31.49 5.03
C GLY A 178 -16.77 -31.81 5.72
N PRO A 179 -16.12 -30.90 6.46
CA PRO A 179 -14.87 -31.14 7.19
C PRO A 179 -15.00 -32.21 8.28
N GLU A 180 -13.85 -32.73 8.73
CA GLU A 180 -13.75 -33.62 9.89
C GLU A 180 -13.43 -32.81 11.17
N ALA A 181 -13.79 -33.35 12.33
CA ALA A 181 -13.62 -32.66 13.62
C ALA A 181 -12.15 -32.32 13.89
N GLY A 182 -11.85 -31.03 14.11
CA GLY A 182 -10.49 -30.51 14.30
C GLY A 182 -9.70 -30.29 13.00
N GLU A 183 -10.33 -30.40 11.82
CA GLU A 183 -9.72 -29.97 10.56
C GLU A 183 -9.61 -28.44 10.52
N VAL A 184 -8.47 -27.93 10.01
CA VAL A 184 -8.12 -26.50 10.09
C VAL A 184 -7.84 -25.93 8.70
N HIS A 185 -8.55 -24.85 8.38
CA HIS A 185 -8.39 -24.06 7.17
C HIS A 185 -8.06 -22.61 7.54
N TYR A 186 -7.48 -21.87 6.59
CA TYR A 186 -7.18 -20.44 6.76
C TYR A 186 -7.89 -19.62 5.69
N LEU A 187 -8.31 -18.42 6.10
CA LEU A 187 -9.04 -17.43 5.31
C LEU A 187 -8.29 -16.10 5.35
N ASP A 188 -8.09 -15.51 4.18
CA ASP A 188 -7.24 -14.33 4.00
C ASP A 188 -7.61 -13.53 2.74
N ALA A 189 -7.13 -12.29 2.63
CA ALA A 189 -7.15 -11.41 1.47
C ALA A 189 -8.51 -11.42 0.72
N VAL A 190 -9.52 -10.87 1.38
CA VAL A 190 -10.93 -10.81 0.98
C VAL A 190 -11.28 -9.43 0.45
N THR A 191 -11.68 -9.31 -0.81
CA THR A 191 -11.99 -8.03 -1.46
C THR A 191 -13.34 -8.08 -2.17
N VAL A 192 -14.10 -6.98 -2.14
CA VAL A 192 -15.27 -6.81 -3.04
C VAL A 192 -15.23 -5.46 -3.72
N GLU A 193 -15.17 -5.46 -5.06
CA GLU A 193 -15.22 -4.28 -5.90
C GLU A 193 -16.45 -4.29 -6.85
N ASP A 194 -16.89 -3.10 -7.27
CA ASP A 194 -17.90 -2.92 -8.32
C ASP A 194 -17.28 -3.25 -9.69
N ALA A 195 -17.68 -4.36 -10.28
CA ALA A 195 -17.09 -4.94 -11.48
C ALA A 195 -17.51 -4.23 -12.78
N GLY A 196 -18.10 -3.04 -12.69
CA GLY A 196 -18.48 -2.22 -13.86
C GLY A 196 -19.49 -2.89 -14.79
N GLN A 197 -19.48 -2.48 -16.06
CA GLN A 197 -20.35 -3.03 -17.10
C GLN A 197 -19.62 -4.10 -17.92
N ASP A 198 -20.35 -5.10 -18.39
CA ASP A 198 -19.83 -6.13 -19.30
C ASP A 198 -19.77 -5.60 -20.73
N ILE A 199 -18.69 -5.92 -21.46
CA ILE A 199 -18.53 -5.60 -22.88
C ILE A 199 -18.05 -6.79 -23.72
N SER A 200 -18.09 -8.01 -23.16
CA SER A 200 -17.48 -9.21 -23.74
C SER A 200 -17.96 -9.58 -25.15
N GLU A 201 -19.21 -9.24 -25.48
CA GLU A 201 -19.81 -9.50 -26.79
C GLU A 201 -19.21 -8.65 -27.93
N HIS A 202 -18.60 -7.52 -27.59
CA HIS A 202 -17.93 -6.64 -28.56
C HIS A 202 -16.44 -6.93 -28.73
N VAL A 203 -15.87 -7.84 -27.95
CA VAL A 203 -14.42 -8.10 -27.96
C VAL A 203 -14.06 -9.05 -29.10
N ALA A 204 -13.25 -8.54 -30.03
CA ALA A 204 -12.69 -9.29 -31.15
C ALA A 204 -11.35 -9.97 -30.80
N SER A 205 -10.53 -9.35 -29.94
CA SER A 205 -9.29 -9.95 -29.43
C SER A 205 -8.81 -9.29 -28.12
N TRP A 206 -7.94 -10.01 -27.40
CA TRP A 206 -7.09 -9.48 -26.34
C TRP A 206 -5.62 -9.72 -26.67
N ARG A 207 -4.77 -8.77 -26.29
CA ARG A 207 -3.34 -9.01 -26.01
C ARG A 207 -3.04 -8.46 -24.63
N TYR A 208 -2.28 -9.16 -23.80
CA TYR A 208 -1.89 -8.69 -22.48
C TYR A 208 -0.51 -9.17 -22.06
N THR A 209 0.07 -8.42 -21.14
CA THR A 209 1.34 -8.70 -20.46
C THR A 209 1.14 -8.38 -18.99
N LEU A 210 1.41 -9.35 -18.10
CA LEU A 210 1.46 -9.10 -16.65
C LEU A 210 2.78 -8.39 -16.29
N SER A 211 2.79 -7.65 -15.17
CA SER A 211 4.02 -7.03 -14.68
C SER A 211 5.04 -8.12 -14.33
N GLY A 212 6.29 -7.87 -14.73
CA GLY A 212 7.37 -8.85 -14.70
C GLY A 212 8.67 -8.18 -15.13
N ARG A 213 9.71 -8.94 -15.45
CA ARG A 213 11.00 -8.39 -15.87
C ARG A 213 11.56 -9.08 -17.12
N ASN A 214 12.21 -8.27 -17.96
CA ASN A 214 12.79 -8.70 -19.23
C ASN A 214 14.16 -9.39 -19.09
N ALA A 215 14.83 -9.27 -17.93
CA ALA A 215 16.17 -9.80 -17.68
C ALA A 215 16.33 -10.24 -16.22
N ARG A 216 17.25 -11.19 -15.97
CA ARG A 216 17.59 -11.70 -14.63
C ARG A 216 18.06 -10.54 -13.73
N PHE A 217 17.45 -10.43 -12.55
CA PHE A 217 17.66 -9.32 -11.59
C PHE A 217 17.28 -7.91 -12.10
N GLY A 218 16.70 -7.77 -13.29
CA GLY A 218 16.19 -6.50 -13.78
C GLY A 218 15.05 -5.94 -12.90
N GLN A 219 14.81 -4.64 -13.01
CA GLN A 219 13.62 -4.01 -12.45
C GLN A 219 12.36 -4.54 -13.15
N THR A 220 11.22 -4.45 -12.47
CA THR A 220 9.92 -4.87 -13.02
C THR A 220 9.27 -3.74 -13.82
N GLU A 221 8.73 -4.09 -14.97
CA GLU A 221 8.02 -3.18 -15.87
C GLU A 221 6.50 -3.32 -15.69
N ALA A 222 5.77 -2.26 -16.03
CA ALA A 222 4.31 -2.22 -15.94
C ALA A 222 3.66 -3.19 -16.93
N GLY A 223 2.73 -4.00 -16.44
CA GLY A 223 1.84 -4.80 -17.27
C GLY A 223 0.90 -3.91 -18.10
N SER A 224 0.54 -4.39 -19.29
CA SER A 224 -0.33 -3.68 -20.23
C SER A 224 -1.31 -4.64 -20.89
N ALA A 225 -2.40 -4.11 -21.43
CA ALA A 225 -3.34 -4.87 -22.23
C ALA A 225 -3.93 -4.02 -23.36
N THR A 226 -4.16 -4.66 -24.50
CA THR A 226 -4.84 -4.09 -25.66
C THR A 226 -6.07 -4.95 -25.97
N VAL A 227 -7.25 -4.32 -25.97
CA VAL A 227 -8.53 -4.95 -26.27
C VAL A 227 -9.07 -4.36 -27.57
N LEU A 228 -9.30 -5.20 -28.58
CA LEU A 228 -9.92 -4.76 -29.83
C LEU A 228 -11.44 -4.91 -29.74
N LEU A 229 -12.16 -3.79 -29.92
CA LEU A 229 -13.61 -3.72 -29.80
C LEU A 229 -14.28 -3.47 -31.16
N GLY A 230 -15.29 -4.26 -31.46
CA GLY A 230 -16.30 -3.94 -32.47
C GLY A 230 -17.05 -2.66 -32.07
N ASN A 231 -17.17 -1.72 -33.00
CA ASN A 231 -17.82 -0.42 -32.78
C ASN A 231 -18.85 -0.13 -33.88
N GLU A 232 -19.51 -1.17 -34.40
CA GLU A 232 -20.60 -1.12 -35.39
C GLU A 232 -21.78 -0.23 -34.96
N HIS A 233 -22.09 -0.17 -33.65
CA HIS A 233 -23.10 0.72 -33.08
C HIS A 233 -22.57 2.10 -32.66
N GLY A 234 -21.26 2.32 -32.80
CA GLY A 234 -20.60 3.58 -32.41
C GLY A 234 -20.58 3.84 -30.90
N TRP A 235 -20.80 2.83 -30.05
CA TRP A 235 -20.87 2.95 -28.59
C TRP A 235 -19.53 3.28 -27.92
N PHE A 236 -18.40 2.84 -28.50
CA PHE A 236 -17.04 3.09 -28.00
C PHE A 236 -16.37 4.31 -28.65
N THR A 237 -17.12 5.12 -29.39
CA THR A 237 -16.61 6.30 -30.11
C THR A 237 -16.06 7.37 -29.15
N PRO A 238 -14.73 7.65 -29.14
CA PRO A 238 -14.14 8.62 -28.23
C PRO A 238 -14.66 10.04 -28.48
N GLY A 239 -14.89 10.80 -27.41
CA GLY A 239 -15.36 12.20 -27.50
C GLY A 239 -16.80 12.39 -27.99
N ARG A 240 -17.56 11.31 -28.23
CA ARG A 240 -19.00 11.38 -28.53
C ARG A 240 -19.76 11.84 -27.28
N ALA A 241 -20.36 13.03 -27.35
CA ALA A 241 -21.17 13.56 -26.25
C ALA A 241 -22.36 12.63 -25.91
N ALA A 242 -22.78 12.64 -24.64
CA ALA A 242 -23.84 11.77 -24.12
C ALA A 242 -25.25 12.19 -24.58
N THR A 243 -25.53 12.00 -25.88
CA THR A 243 -26.89 11.95 -26.42
C THR A 243 -27.41 10.51 -26.46
N VAL A 244 -28.73 10.38 -26.66
CA VAL A 244 -29.48 9.12 -26.50
C VAL A 244 -28.86 7.97 -27.32
N GLU A 245 -28.93 6.74 -26.79
CA GLU A 245 -28.34 5.48 -27.32
C GLU A 245 -26.82 5.28 -27.08
N ALA A 246 -26.25 5.89 -26.05
CA ALA A 246 -24.94 5.51 -25.50
C ALA A 246 -25.11 4.65 -24.21
N PRO A 247 -25.04 3.30 -24.27
CA PRO A 247 -25.27 2.44 -23.10
C PRO A 247 -24.26 2.69 -21.97
N PHE A 248 -23.01 2.97 -22.33
CA PHE A 248 -21.91 3.26 -21.40
C PHE A 248 -21.91 4.70 -20.86
N GLY A 249 -23.05 5.41 -20.94
CA GLY A 249 -23.23 6.78 -20.43
C GLY A 249 -22.43 7.87 -21.16
N GLY A 250 -21.77 7.55 -22.27
CA GLY A 250 -20.84 8.45 -22.98
C GLY A 250 -19.45 8.57 -22.34
N ASN A 251 -19.15 7.80 -21.30
CA ASN A 251 -17.91 7.92 -20.52
C ASN A 251 -16.70 7.18 -21.13
N ILE A 252 -16.49 7.33 -22.44
CA ILE A 252 -15.32 6.78 -23.16
C ILE A 252 -14.11 7.66 -22.89
N VAL A 253 -13.48 7.46 -21.72
CA VAL A 253 -12.37 8.26 -21.19
C VAL A 253 -11.24 7.38 -20.61
N PRO A 254 -10.01 7.89 -20.48
CA PRO A 254 -8.96 7.25 -19.69
C PRO A 254 -9.33 7.14 -18.20
N ARG A 255 -8.51 6.40 -17.43
CA ARG A 255 -8.61 6.21 -15.96
C ARG A 255 -9.83 5.41 -15.46
N ARG A 256 -10.51 4.63 -16.31
CA ARG A 256 -11.52 3.64 -15.88
C ARG A 256 -10.83 2.32 -15.52
N ARG A 257 -11.25 1.63 -14.45
CA ARG A 257 -10.76 0.25 -14.12
C ARG A 257 -11.30 -0.74 -15.16
N VAL A 258 -10.48 -1.72 -15.50
CA VAL A 258 -10.74 -2.77 -16.49
C VAL A 258 -10.37 -4.13 -15.92
N TRP A 259 -11.17 -5.15 -16.22
CA TRP A 259 -10.90 -6.53 -15.86
C TRP A 259 -11.02 -7.42 -17.09
N LEU A 260 -9.99 -8.22 -17.34
CA LEU A 260 -10.03 -9.40 -18.19
C LEU A 260 -10.08 -10.62 -17.26
N LEU A 261 -11.15 -11.39 -17.33
CA LEU A 261 -11.40 -12.56 -16.50
C LEU A 261 -11.75 -13.75 -17.39
N ALA A 262 -11.50 -14.97 -16.93
CA ALA A 262 -11.86 -16.20 -17.64
C ALA A 262 -12.68 -17.11 -16.73
N ARG A 263 -13.71 -17.75 -17.27
CA ARG A 263 -14.47 -18.80 -16.57
C ARG A 263 -14.26 -20.15 -17.25
N TYR A 264 -13.64 -21.10 -16.55
CA TYR A 264 -13.42 -22.46 -17.02
C TYR A 264 -13.95 -23.49 -16.01
N ALA A 265 -14.68 -24.49 -16.48
CA ALA A 265 -15.37 -25.48 -15.63
C ALA A 265 -16.20 -24.85 -14.48
N GLY A 266 -16.81 -23.68 -14.74
CA GLY A 266 -17.54 -22.88 -13.74
C GLY A 266 -16.67 -21.95 -12.89
N ILE A 267 -15.41 -22.30 -12.63
CA ILE A 267 -14.46 -21.53 -11.82
C ILE A 267 -14.06 -20.23 -12.53
N LEU A 268 -14.00 -19.12 -11.78
CA LEU A 268 -13.55 -17.81 -12.26
C LEU A 268 -12.06 -17.60 -11.96
N TYR A 269 -11.32 -17.09 -12.95
CA TYR A 269 -9.89 -16.78 -12.88
C TYR A 269 -9.65 -15.31 -13.31
N PRO A 270 -8.76 -14.58 -12.64
CA PRO A 270 -8.27 -13.30 -13.13
C PRO A 270 -7.26 -13.56 -14.27
N VAL A 271 -7.32 -12.77 -15.35
CA VAL A 271 -6.38 -12.88 -16.48
C VAL A 271 -5.49 -11.63 -16.54
N TRP A 272 -6.10 -10.45 -16.41
CA TRP A 272 -5.40 -9.17 -16.34
C TRP A 272 -6.32 -8.10 -15.73
N SER A 273 -5.80 -7.16 -14.95
CA SER A 273 -6.55 -5.99 -14.51
C SER A 273 -5.68 -4.74 -14.42
N GLY A 274 -6.31 -3.58 -14.59
CA GLY A 274 -5.64 -2.29 -14.65
C GLY A 274 -6.62 -1.21 -15.12
N TYR A 275 -6.12 -0.24 -15.88
CA TYR A 275 -6.84 1.01 -16.15
C TYR A 275 -6.69 1.49 -17.59
N THR A 276 -7.77 2.07 -18.13
CA THR A 276 -7.81 2.62 -19.48
C THR A 276 -6.81 3.77 -19.65
N GLN A 277 -5.98 3.71 -20.69
CA GLN A 277 -4.97 4.71 -21.02
C GLN A 277 -5.36 5.51 -22.27
N ARG A 278 -5.75 4.82 -23.35
CA ARG A 278 -6.10 5.43 -24.65
C ARG A 278 -7.20 4.62 -25.32
N TRP A 279 -8.08 5.32 -26.03
CA TRP A 279 -9.11 4.73 -26.89
C TRP A 279 -8.82 5.21 -28.32
N THR A 280 -8.34 4.32 -29.17
CA THR A 280 -7.92 4.62 -30.55
C THR A 280 -8.97 4.10 -31.53
N GLN A 281 -9.81 4.99 -32.07
CA GLN A 281 -10.83 4.60 -33.05
C GLN A 281 -10.25 4.49 -34.46
N THR A 282 -10.46 3.34 -35.10
CA THR A 282 -10.21 3.11 -36.51
C THR A 282 -11.52 3.21 -37.31
N ILE A 283 -11.50 4.00 -38.38
CA ILE A 283 -12.59 4.13 -39.36
C ILE A 283 -12.04 3.65 -40.71
N PRO A 284 -12.35 2.42 -41.15
CA PRO A 284 -11.80 1.86 -42.38
C PRO A 284 -12.30 2.59 -43.63
N GLY A 285 -11.40 2.87 -44.57
CA GLY A 285 -11.63 3.69 -45.76
C GLY A 285 -12.47 3.07 -46.89
N SER A 286 -13.59 2.41 -46.58
CA SER A 286 -14.59 1.95 -47.57
C SER A 286 -15.97 1.75 -46.94
N GLN A 287 -17.05 1.87 -47.72
CA GLN A 287 -18.44 1.90 -47.24
C GLN A 287 -19.00 0.54 -46.73
N ALA A 288 -18.17 -0.40 -46.29
CA ALA A 288 -18.57 -1.80 -46.04
C ALA A 288 -17.87 -2.47 -44.85
N ARG A 289 -17.27 -1.72 -43.93
CA ARG A 289 -16.75 -2.25 -42.66
C ARG A 289 -17.22 -1.39 -41.49
N ALA A 290 -17.44 -2.03 -40.34
CA ALA A 290 -17.70 -1.36 -39.07
C ALA A 290 -16.50 -0.50 -38.65
N SER A 291 -16.72 0.45 -37.74
CA SER A 291 -15.62 1.05 -36.99
C SER A 291 -15.10 0.03 -35.98
N GLU A 292 -13.81 0.09 -35.68
CA GLU A 292 -13.16 -0.67 -34.62
C GLU A 292 -12.59 0.34 -33.61
N VAL A 293 -12.50 -0.04 -32.33
CA VAL A 293 -11.83 0.77 -31.30
C VAL A 293 -10.82 -0.10 -30.57
N GLU A 294 -9.56 0.29 -30.64
CA GLU A 294 -8.49 -0.28 -29.83
C GLU A 294 -8.50 0.41 -28.46
N LEU A 295 -8.75 -0.36 -27.40
CA LEU A 295 -8.63 0.09 -26.02
C LEU A 295 -7.27 -0.36 -25.48
N GLU A 296 -6.42 0.62 -25.18
CA GLU A 296 -5.14 0.42 -24.52
C GLU A 296 -5.28 0.64 -23.01
N CYS A 297 -4.75 -0.30 -22.23
CA CYS A 297 -4.78 -0.33 -20.78
C CYS A 297 -3.39 -0.62 -20.20
N VAL A 298 -3.17 -0.18 -18.96
CA VAL A 298 -1.95 -0.38 -18.19
C VAL A 298 -2.28 -0.63 -16.72
N ASP A 299 -1.44 -1.38 -16.02
CA ASP A 299 -1.66 -1.79 -14.64
C ASP A 299 -1.54 -0.65 -13.61
N ALA A 300 -1.57 -1.01 -12.33
CA ALA A 300 -1.46 -0.07 -11.21
C ALA A 300 -0.09 0.64 -11.08
N PHE A 301 0.99 0.18 -11.72
CA PHE A 301 2.28 0.90 -11.70
C PHE A 301 2.16 2.31 -12.27
N ARG A 302 1.20 2.56 -13.18
CA ARG A 302 0.88 3.91 -13.65
C ARG A 302 0.41 4.84 -12.53
N TRP A 303 -0.29 4.33 -11.52
CA TRP A 303 -0.68 5.13 -10.35
C TRP A 303 0.45 5.29 -9.37
N LEU A 304 1.18 4.22 -9.09
CA LEU A 304 2.35 4.23 -8.21
C LEU A 304 3.49 5.12 -8.75
N THR A 305 3.53 5.39 -10.06
CA THR A 305 4.44 6.37 -10.70
C THR A 305 3.88 7.80 -10.71
N ALA A 306 2.55 7.98 -10.68
CA ALA A 306 1.89 9.28 -10.82
C ALA A 306 1.53 9.96 -9.49
N ALA A 307 1.46 9.20 -8.39
CA ALA A 307 1.35 9.73 -7.04
C ALA A 307 2.71 10.22 -6.52
N LEU A 308 2.70 11.09 -5.51
CA LEU A 308 3.90 11.56 -4.80
C LEU A 308 3.73 11.33 -3.29
N VAL A 309 4.73 10.68 -2.70
CA VAL A 309 4.87 10.49 -1.26
C VAL A 309 5.91 11.50 -0.76
N PRO A 310 5.56 12.39 0.18
CA PRO A 310 6.51 13.28 0.84
C PRO A 310 7.61 12.52 1.61
N PRO A 311 8.62 13.23 2.15
CA PRO A 311 9.56 12.63 3.09
C PRO A 311 8.82 11.98 4.29
N PRO A 312 9.37 10.91 4.89
CA PRO A 312 8.67 10.03 5.81
C PRO A 312 7.89 10.73 6.92
N TYR A 313 8.49 11.73 7.57
CA TYR A 313 7.82 12.45 8.66
C TYR A 313 6.65 13.33 8.18
N ARG A 314 6.80 14.03 7.04
CA ARG A 314 5.67 14.76 6.44
C ARG A 314 4.56 13.80 6.01
N ALA A 315 4.92 12.64 5.46
CA ALA A 315 3.95 11.64 5.03
C ALA A 315 3.15 11.06 6.22
N GLU A 316 3.81 10.80 7.36
CA GLU A 316 3.15 10.38 8.61
C GLU A 316 2.18 11.43 9.13
N ILE A 317 2.63 12.68 9.29
CA ILE A 317 1.78 13.76 9.79
C ILE A 317 0.57 14.01 8.88
N ILE A 318 0.76 14.01 7.56
CA ILE A 318 -0.34 14.21 6.59
C ILE A 318 -1.33 13.05 6.64
N ALA A 319 -0.87 11.81 6.78
CA ALA A 319 -1.73 10.63 6.88
C ALA A 319 -2.68 10.67 8.09
N SER A 320 -2.27 11.32 9.19
CA SER A 320 -3.10 11.52 10.39
C SER A 320 -4.14 12.64 10.27
N GLY A 321 -4.30 13.28 9.10
CA GLY A 321 -5.36 14.25 8.83
C GLY A 321 -5.38 15.50 9.73
N PRO A 322 -4.27 16.26 9.84
CA PRO A 322 -4.23 17.55 10.51
C PRO A 322 -5.13 18.60 9.82
N LEU A 323 -5.43 19.66 10.56
CA LEU A 323 -6.08 20.89 10.09
C LEU A 323 -5.09 21.87 9.46
N SER A 324 -3.88 21.94 10.03
CA SER A 324 -2.75 22.75 9.55
C SER A 324 -1.45 22.04 9.85
N TYR A 325 -0.44 22.25 9.00
CA TYR A 325 0.88 21.66 9.20
C TYR A 325 1.99 22.56 8.63
N PHE A 326 2.86 23.05 9.53
CA PHE A 326 3.99 23.92 9.23
C PHE A 326 5.30 23.16 9.49
N PRO A 327 6.05 22.73 8.45
CA PRO A 327 7.37 22.13 8.65
C PRO A 327 8.38 23.12 9.25
N LEU A 328 8.23 24.41 8.93
CA LEU A 328 9.15 25.51 9.26
C LEU A 328 10.49 25.42 8.51
N ASP A 329 10.48 24.84 7.30
CA ASP A 329 11.65 24.54 6.48
C ASP A 329 12.05 25.67 5.50
N GLU A 330 11.50 26.87 5.66
CA GLU A 330 11.70 27.97 4.71
C GLU A 330 13.15 28.50 4.67
N PRO A 331 13.56 29.19 3.56
CA PRO A 331 14.80 29.93 3.52
C PRO A 331 14.83 31.04 4.59
N GLY A 332 16.01 31.30 5.17
CA GLY A 332 16.16 32.26 6.28
C GLY A 332 15.80 33.73 6.01
N GLU A 333 15.59 34.12 4.75
CA GLU A 333 15.04 35.44 4.38
C GLU A 333 13.49 35.48 4.40
N SER A 334 12.81 34.36 4.71
CA SER A 334 11.34 34.32 4.75
C SER A 334 10.78 35.03 5.98
N ALA A 335 9.71 35.82 5.77
CA ALA A 335 8.90 36.41 6.84
C ALA A 335 7.66 35.55 7.20
N TYR A 336 7.48 34.41 6.54
CA TYR A 336 6.28 33.57 6.65
C TYR A 336 6.63 32.07 6.64
N ALA A 337 5.88 31.28 7.40
CA ALA A 337 5.84 29.83 7.28
C ALA A 337 4.66 29.37 6.42
N GLY A 338 4.88 28.40 5.54
CA GLY A 338 3.86 27.77 4.72
C GLY A 338 3.11 26.68 5.48
N ASP A 339 1.79 26.63 5.30
CA ASP A 339 0.93 25.53 5.74
C ASP A 339 0.78 24.55 4.57
N LEU A 340 1.01 23.26 4.81
CA LEU A 340 0.87 22.20 3.80
C LEU A 340 -0.57 21.66 3.67
N ILE A 341 -1.50 22.09 4.53
CA ILE A 341 -2.89 21.63 4.56
C ILE A 341 -3.86 22.76 4.21
N ALA A 342 -3.86 23.84 4.99
CA ALA A 342 -4.71 25.00 4.76
C ALA A 342 -3.97 26.09 3.97
N GLY A 343 -4.68 26.94 3.25
CA GLY A 343 -4.06 27.94 2.36
C GLY A 343 -3.48 29.20 3.03
N TYR A 344 -3.29 29.21 4.35
CA TYR A 344 -2.99 30.43 5.13
C TYR A 344 -1.63 30.36 5.84
N PRO A 345 -0.64 31.18 5.44
CA PRO A 345 0.68 31.17 6.06
C PRO A 345 0.67 31.80 7.46
N ALA A 346 1.54 31.31 8.33
CA ALA A 346 1.83 31.93 9.62
C ALA A 346 2.93 33.00 9.45
N ALA A 347 2.88 34.10 10.20
CA ALA A 347 3.84 35.19 10.06
C ALA A 347 4.93 35.13 11.14
N LEU A 348 6.19 35.32 10.77
CA LEU A 348 7.27 35.52 11.74
C LEU A 348 7.28 36.99 12.18
N VAL A 349 6.76 37.26 13.37
CA VAL A 349 6.54 38.62 13.89
C VAL A 349 7.67 39.02 14.84
N THR A 350 8.54 39.89 14.33
CA THR A 350 9.61 40.55 15.08
C THR A 350 9.06 41.50 16.15
N ALA A 351 9.64 41.43 17.36
CA ALA A 351 9.35 42.36 18.44
C ALA A 351 9.93 43.77 18.17
N ALA A 352 9.38 44.79 18.81
CA ALA A 352 9.77 46.19 18.64
C ALA A 352 11.24 46.49 19.03
N GLY A 353 11.91 45.58 19.74
CA GLY A 353 13.34 45.64 20.03
C GLY A 353 14.27 45.04 18.96
N GLY A 354 13.73 44.43 17.90
CA GLY A 354 14.47 43.59 16.94
C GLY A 354 14.22 42.09 17.17
N ASP A 355 14.62 41.25 16.21
CA ASP A 355 14.29 39.81 16.10
C ASP A 355 15.00 38.87 17.09
N GLY A 356 16.08 39.33 17.70
CA GLY A 356 16.91 38.54 18.61
C GLY A 356 17.61 37.33 17.97
N GLY A 357 17.90 37.36 16.68
CA GLY A 357 18.51 36.23 15.97
C GLY A 357 17.53 35.08 15.70
N SER A 358 16.26 35.39 15.48
CA SER A 358 15.22 34.43 15.12
C SER A 358 15.00 34.42 13.60
N ALA A 359 15.20 33.28 12.94
CA ALA A 359 15.10 33.14 11.48
C ALA A 359 14.86 31.67 11.08
N PHE A 360 14.26 31.46 9.90
CA PHE A 360 14.20 30.14 9.27
C PHE A 360 15.58 29.70 8.75
N GLY A 361 15.68 28.51 8.17
CA GLY A 361 16.95 27.99 7.65
C GLY A 361 17.92 27.46 8.71
N ALA A 362 17.51 27.36 9.99
CA ALA A 362 18.31 26.69 11.01
C ALA A 362 18.34 25.16 10.74
N PRO A 363 19.32 24.40 11.23
CA PRO A 363 19.36 22.95 11.03
C PRO A 363 18.11 22.27 11.63
N SER A 364 17.68 21.13 11.08
CA SER A 364 16.43 20.44 11.43
C SER A 364 16.20 20.26 12.94
N ALA A 365 14.95 20.43 13.38
CA ALA A 365 14.49 20.05 14.71
C ALA A 365 14.37 18.52 14.89
N LEU A 366 14.27 17.77 13.78
CA LEU A 366 14.34 16.30 13.80
C LEU A 366 15.77 15.81 14.10
N PRO A 367 15.93 14.69 14.82
CA PRO A 367 17.20 13.98 14.94
C PRO A 367 17.80 13.58 13.58
N VAL A 368 19.14 13.52 13.53
CA VAL A 368 19.86 12.90 12.42
C VAL A 368 19.85 11.38 12.61
N LEU A 369 19.38 10.68 11.58
CA LEU A 369 19.20 9.24 11.52
C LEU A 369 20.53 8.50 11.31
N LEU A 370 20.49 7.17 11.46
CA LEU A 370 21.65 6.30 11.22
C LEU A 370 22.18 6.36 9.77
N SER A 371 21.35 6.77 8.81
CA SER A 371 21.76 7.01 7.41
C SER A 371 22.53 8.32 7.20
N GLY A 372 22.49 9.25 8.16
CA GLY A 372 23.11 10.58 8.07
C GLY A 372 22.17 11.71 7.59
N ALA A 373 20.94 11.37 7.19
CA ALA A 373 19.88 12.34 6.87
C ALA A 373 18.89 12.51 8.05
N THR A 374 17.85 13.34 7.89
CA THR A 374 16.67 13.31 8.77
C THR A 374 15.51 12.61 8.05
N SER A 375 14.48 12.19 8.79
CA SER A 375 13.24 11.63 8.21
C SER A 375 12.37 12.67 7.50
N ASP A 376 12.88 13.89 7.35
CA ASP A 376 12.34 14.91 6.46
C ASP A 376 13.38 15.38 5.43
N SER A 377 14.18 14.43 4.90
CA SER A 377 15.12 14.65 3.78
C SER A 377 16.17 15.75 4.03
N GLY A 378 16.52 16.02 5.30
CA GLY A 378 17.49 17.06 5.67
C GLY A 378 16.92 18.48 5.71
N SER A 379 15.61 18.64 5.88
CA SER A 379 14.94 19.93 5.99
C SER A 379 15.49 20.85 7.09
N THR A 380 15.32 22.15 6.87
CA THR A 380 15.62 23.20 7.85
C THR A 380 14.46 23.39 8.85
N SER A 381 14.64 24.28 9.82
CA SER A 381 13.67 24.58 10.87
C SER A 381 13.76 26.06 11.29
N LEU A 382 12.79 26.53 12.07
CA LEU A 382 12.80 27.88 12.64
C LEU A 382 13.77 27.94 13.82
N GLY A 383 14.83 28.72 13.69
CA GLY A 383 15.69 29.14 14.79
C GLY A 383 15.03 30.27 15.59
N LEU A 384 15.03 30.15 16.91
CA LEU A 384 14.41 31.11 17.84
C LEU A 384 15.47 31.59 18.83
N HIS A 385 15.65 32.90 18.90
CA HIS A 385 16.46 33.61 19.92
C HIS A 385 17.91 33.13 20.07
N GLN A 386 18.61 32.79 18.98
CA GLN A 386 19.86 31.99 19.07
C GLN A 386 21.06 32.73 19.71
N ASP A 387 21.03 34.06 19.81
CA ASP A 387 22.11 34.89 20.38
C ASP A 387 21.80 35.40 21.81
N ASP A 388 21.44 34.51 22.74
CA ASP A 388 20.96 34.84 24.11
C ASP A 388 21.89 35.83 24.88
N ASP A 389 23.22 35.73 24.69
CA ASP A 389 24.23 36.62 25.29
C ASP A 389 24.10 38.11 24.90
N VAL A 390 23.33 38.43 23.85
CA VAL A 390 23.18 39.80 23.31
C VAL A 390 21.80 40.39 23.62
N LEU A 391 20.83 39.58 24.06
CA LEU A 391 19.41 39.95 24.07
C LEU A 391 18.99 40.83 25.26
N THR A 392 18.84 42.13 25.00
CA THR A 392 18.18 43.05 25.94
C THR A 392 16.68 42.72 26.10
N THR A 393 16.03 43.33 27.10
CA THR A 393 14.58 43.19 27.32
C THR A 393 13.79 43.67 26.10
N ASN A 394 12.77 42.90 25.69
CA ASN A 394 11.85 43.19 24.58
C ASN A 394 12.38 42.93 23.15
N GLN A 395 13.56 42.31 22.98
CA GLN A 395 14.05 41.82 21.68
C GLN A 395 13.70 40.33 21.49
N GLY A 396 13.30 39.93 20.28
CA GLY A 396 12.94 38.57 19.90
C GLY A 396 11.91 38.50 18.77
N ALA A 397 11.41 37.31 18.45
CA ALA A 397 10.30 37.11 17.51
C ALA A 397 9.40 35.94 17.94
N VAL A 398 8.17 35.90 17.41
CA VAL A 398 7.28 34.72 17.50
C VAL A 398 6.74 34.36 16.13
N LEU A 399 6.43 33.09 15.91
CA LEU A 399 5.56 32.70 14.80
C LEU A 399 4.11 32.92 15.26
N ASP A 400 3.40 33.84 14.60
CA ASP A 400 2.00 34.18 14.88
C ASP A 400 1.07 33.26 14.09
N LEU A 401 0.34 32.41 14.82
CA LEU A 401 -0.52 31.35 14.32
C LEU A 401 -2.01 31.76 14.28
N ARG A 402 -2.35 33.03 14.53
CA ARG A 402 -3.75 33.50 14.67
C ARG A 402 -4.64 33.35 13.42
N PHE A 403 -4.02 33.29 12.23
CA PHE A 403 -4.69 33.19 10.93
C PHE A 403 -4.34 31.91 10.17
N ALA A 404 -3.31 31.20 10.62
CA ALA A 404 -3.10 29.80 10.31
C ALA A 404 -4.27 28.95 10.84
N GLY A 405 -4.37 27.69 10.42
CA GLY A 405 -5.20 26.69 11.11
C GLY A 405 -4.63 26.26 12.48
N GLY A 406 -3.88 27.14 13.16
CA GLY A 406 -3.20 26.91 14.44
C GLY A 406 -3.92 27.48 15.67
N MET A 407 -5.15 27.93 15.47
CA MET A 407 -6.12 28.27 16.52
C MET A 407 -7.06 27.06 16.72
N PRO A 408 -6.97 26.32 17.84
CA PRO A 408 -7.94 25.28 18.15
C PRO A 408 -9.37 25.82 18.28
N PRO A 409 -10.38 24.95 18.21
CA PRO A 409 -11.77 25.36 18.20
C PRO A 409 -12.21 25.79 19.61
N GLN A 410 -13.50 26.12 19.77
CA GLN A 410 -14.09 26.27 21.11
C GLN A 410 -13.87 24.98 21.91
N LEU A 411 -13.04 25.08 22.96
CA LEU A 411 -12.61 23.96 23.80
C LEU A 411 -13.81 23.26 24.46
N ASP A 412 -14.88 23.99 24.74
CA ASP A 412 -16.13 23.46 25.28
C ASP A 412 -16.97 22.65 24.25
N LEU A 413 -16.57 22.58 22.98
CA LEU A 413 -17.37 21.97 21.89
C LEU A 413 -16.67 20.81 21.14
N ALA A 414 -15.34 20.73 21.11
CA ALA A 414 -14.64 19.69 20.33
C ALA A 414 -13.28 19.28 20.92
N PRO A 415 -12.86 18.00 20.75
CA PRO A 415 -11.50 17.57 21.04
C PRO A 415 -10.51 18.14 20.00
N TRP A 416 -9.25 18.31 20.40
CA TRP A 416 -8.19 18.81 19.52
C TRP A 416 -6.81 18.36 20.02
N SER A 417 -5.80 18.50 19.16
CA SER A 417 -4.39 18.28 19.51
C SER A 417 -3.48 19.32 18.85
N LEU A 418 -2.38 19.66 19.52
CA LEU A 418 -1.21 20.34 18.97
C LEU A 418 -0.03 19.37 19.05
N GLU A 419 0.78 19.34 18.01
CA GLU A 419 2.05 18.63 18.00
C GLU A 419 3.16 19.51 17.41
N LEU A 420 4.38 19.39 17.93
CA LEU A 420 5.56 20.06 17.39
C LEU A 420 6.86 19.36 17.78
N TRP A 421 7.90 19.54 16.97
CA TRP A 421 9.29 19.27 17.36
C TRP A 421 9.96 20.52 17.90
N ILE A 422 10.67 20.36 19.01
CA ILE A 422 11.52 21.41 19.61
C ILE A 422 12.94 20.89 19.84
N VAL A 423 13.92 21.79 19.75
CA VAL A 423 15.27 21.59 20.28
C VAL A 423 15.57 22.70 21.27
N PRO A 424 15.41 22.47 22.58
CA PRO A 424 15.86 23.38 23.62
C PRO A 424 17.41 23.43 23.70
N PRO A 425 18.01 24.45 24.32
CA PRO A 425 19.45 24.52 24.53
C PRO A 425 19.95 23.42 25.48
N LEU A 426 21.28 23.22 25.49
CA LEU A 426 21.93 22.38 26.48
C LEU A 426 22.05 23.14 27.81
N GLY A 427 21.18 22.82 28.77
CA GLY A 427 21.09 23.45 30.08
C GLY A 427 19.77 24.21 30.33
N PRO A 428 19.19 24.15 31.55
CA PRO A 428 17.95 24.86 31.88
C PRO A 428 18.02 26.40 31.71
N PRO A 429 16.88 27.06 31.46
CA PRO A 429 16.81 28.52 31.36
C PRO A 429 17.28 29.23 32.64
N THR A 430 18.07 30.30 32.50
CA THR A 430 18.54 31.10 33.63
C THR A 430 17.66 32.34 33.84
N GLY A 431 17.10 32.48 35.05
CA GLY A 431 16.38 33.68 35.50
C GLY A 431 14.87 33.68 35.23
N THR A 432 14.44 33.33 34.00
CA THR A 432 13.02 33.29 33.63
C THR A 432 12.68 31.99 32.91
N ALA A 433 11.49 31.42 33.17
CA ALA A 433 10.93 30.33 32.38
C ALA A 433 10.68 30.75 30.92
N GLN A 434 10.61 29.79 30.00
CA GLN A 434 10.43 30.02 28.57
C GLN A 434 9.06 29.52 28.10
N VAL A 435 8.35 30.28 27.27
CA VAL A 435 7.08 29.89 26.63
C VAL A 435 7.40 29.36 25.23
N ILE A 436 7.12 28.08 25.00
CA ILE A 436 7.23 27.45 23.68
C ILE A 436 6.01 27.83 22.84
N TYR A 437 4.80 27.61 23.39
CA TYR A 437 3.52 27.88 22.73
C TYR A 437 2.52 28.42 23.75
N HIS A 438 1.70 29.40 23.38
CA HIS A 438 0.59 29.87 24.23
C HIS A 438 -0.58 30.46 23.44
N GLN A 439 -1.75 30.50 24.08
CA GLN A 439 -3.02 31.00 23.55
C GLN A 439 -3.56 32.14 24.43
N ILE A 440 -3.90 33.27 23.81
CA ILE A 440 -4.25 34.51 24.53
C ILE A 440 -5.50 35.23 24.00
N VAL A 441 -6.14 35.99 24.90
CA VAL A 441 -7.15 37.01 24.58
C VAL A 441 -6.57 38.41 24.88
N PRO A 442 -6.33 39.24 23.86
CA PRO A 442 -6.03 40.66 24.04
C PRO A 442 -7.28 41.39 24.57
N SER A 443 -7.20 41.96 25.78
CA SER A 443 -8.34 42.68 26.39
C SER A 443 -7.88 43.83 27.28
N GLY A 444 -8.53 44.98 27.20
CA GLY A 444 -8.21 46.16 28.03
C GLY A 444 -6.77 46.70 27.89
N GLY A 445 -6.02 46.26 26.86
CA GLY A 445 -4.61 46.58 26.66
C GLY A 445 -3.62 45.63 27.34
N VAL A 446 -4.08 44.46 27.79
CA VAL A 446 -3.28 43.38 28.36
C VAL A 446 -3.62 42.08 27.64
N ASP A 447 -2.63 41.23 27.37
CA ASP A 447 -2.88 39.87 26.89
C ASP A 447 -3.10 38.91 28.07
N TYR A 448 -4.25 38.23 28.09
CA TYR A 448 -4.59 37.24 29.10
C TYR A 448 -4.45 35.83 28.54
N LEU A 449 -3.80 34.93 29.29
CA LEU A 449 -3.77 33.51 28.95
C LEU A 449 -5.20 32.94 28.99
N SER A 450 -5.64 32.37 27.87
CA SER A 450 -6.98 31.80 27.71
C SER A 450 -6.89 30.71 26.64
N GLY A 451 -7.04 29.45 27.06
CA GLY A 451 -6.55 28.28 26.33
C GLY A 451 -5.40 27.61 27.09
N PHE A 452 -4.34 27.21 26.38
CA PHE A 452 -3.21 26.46 26.92
C PHE A 452 -1.87 27.19 26.77
N MET A 453 -0.91 26.84 27.63
CA MET A 453 0.46 27.31 27.62
C MET A 453 1.44 26.16 27.85
N LEU A 454 2.44 26.04 26.98
CA LEU A 454 3.53 25.09 27.07
C LEU A 454 4.82 25.83 27.43
N THR A 455 5.44 25.48 28.57
CA THR A 455 6.65 26.14 29.08
C THR A 455 7.82 25.18 29.30
N ILE A 456 9.03 25.73 29.28
CA ILE A 456 10.20 25.15 29.96
C ILE A 456 10.43 25.94 31.24
N GLU A 457 10.28 25.28 32.38
CA GLU A 457 10.50 25.84 33.71
C GLU A 457 11.99 25.99 34.04
N LEU A 458 12.33 26.70 35.12
CA LEU A 458 13.72 26.91 35.56
C LEU A 458 14.47 25.61 35.95
N SER A 459 13.75 24.49 36.13
CA SER A 459 14.33 23.15 36.28
C SER A 459 14.72 22.50 34.94
N GLY A 460 14.40 23.15 33.82
CA GLY A 460 14.49 22.61 32.46
C GLY A 460 13.37 21.62 32.11
N GLN A 461 12.43 21.37 33.02
CA GLN A 461 11.28 20.49 32.78
C GLN A 461 10.27 21.19 31.87
N LEU A 462 9.68 20.42 30.95
CA LEU A 462 8.55 20.84 30.13
C LEU A 462 7.27 20.78 30.97
N GLN A 463 6.42 21.80 30.88
CA GLN A 463 5.18 21.89 31.66
C GLN A 463 4.02 22.43 30.82
N LEU A 464 2.84 21.84 31.02
CA LEU A 464 1.58 22.27 30.39
C LEU A 464 0.69 22.94 31.45
N ARG A 465 0.17 24.13 31.13
CA ARG A 465 -0.78 24.89 31.97
C ARG A 465 -1.99 25.35 31.17
N THR A 466 -3.09 25.66 31.87
CA THR A 466 -4.29 26.29 31.29
C THR A 466 -4.37 27.78 31.64
N GLY A 467 -5.27 28.51 30.95
CA GLY A 467 -5.61 29.90 31.29
C GLY A 467 -6.07 30.08 32.76
N GLY A 468 -6.70 29.06 33.36
CA GLY A 468 -7.07 29.03 34.77
C GLY A 468 -5.88 28.95 35.76
N ALA A 469 -4.65 29.02 35.26
CA ALA A 469 -3.38 28.82 35.98
C ALA A 469 -3.18 27.41 36.57
N GLU A 470 -4.03 26.47 36.17
CA GLU A 470 -3.98 25.06 36.54
C GLU A 470 -2.83 24.36 35.78
N VAL A 471 -2.01 23.58 36.50
CA VAL A 471 -0.89 22.82 35.92
C VAL A 471 -1.39 21.42 35.58
N VAL A 472 -1.42 21.09 34.29
CA VAL A 472 -1.89 19.80 33.78
C VAL A 472 -0.86 18.71 34.04
N ALA A 473 0.38 18.95 33.66
CA ALA A 473 1.45 17.95 33.70
C ALA A 473 2.83 18.62 33.65
N THR A 474 3.86 17.92 34.15
CA THR A 474 5.28 18.34 34.09
C THR A 474 6.13 17.12 33.80
N THR A 475 7.10 17.20 32.88
CA THR A 475 7.97 16.05 32.56
C THR A 475 8.80 15.62 33.77
N PRO A 476 9.07 14.31 33.95
CA PRO A 476 9.81 13.79 35.11
C PRO A 476 11.28 14.23 35.15
N GLY A 477 11.81 14.73 34.04
CA GLY A 477 13.17 15.28 33.92
C GLY A 477 13.21 16.50 33.00
N SER A 478 14.39 17.11 32.92
CA SER A 478 14.69 18.24 32.03
C SER A 478 14.70 17.81 30.56
N VAL A 479 14.21 18.68 29.68
CA VAL A 479 14.26 18.56 28.21
C VAL A 479 15.37 19.42 27.59
N CYS A 480 16.23 20.04 28.42
CA CYS A 480 17.32 20.91 27.98
C CYS A 480 18.63 20.12 27.76
N ASP A 481 18.61 19.12 26.87
CA ASP A 481 19.75 18.26 26.54
C ASP A 481 20.39 18.57 25.16
N GLY A 482 19.84 19.54 24.42
CA GLY A 482 20.29 19.92 23.08
C GLY A 482 19.75 19.07 21.92
N ARG A 483 18.77 18.18 22.16
CA ARG A 483 18.23 17.25 21.15
C ARG A 483 16.80 17.59 20.73
N GLY A 484 16.37 16.94 19.64
CA GLY A 484 14.97 16.97 19.20
C GLY A 484 14.07 16.23 20.18
N HIS A 485 12.99 16.89 20.57
CA HIS A 485 11.88 16.31 21.32
C HIS A 485 10.57 16.51 20.57
N LEU A 486 9.77 15.44 20.47
CA LEU A 486 8.35 15.56 20.10
C LEU A 486 7.56 15.93 21.34
N VAL A 487 6.76 16.98 21.21
CA VAL A 487 5.78 17.39 22.23
C VAL A 487 4.40 17.38 21.61
N THR A 488 3.49 16.65 22.25
CA THR A 488 2.08 16.60 21.85
C THR A 488 1.22 17.01 23.02
N VAL A 489 0.33 17.97 22.80
CA VAL A 489 -0.73 18.37 23.74
C VAL A 489 -2.03 17.86 23.16
N THR A 490 -2.78 17.05 23.92
CA THR A 490 -4.12 16.62 23.52
C THR A 490 -5.16 17.15 24.52
N TYR A 491 -6.39 17.29 24.03
CA TYR A 491 -7.52 17.68 24.87
C TYR A 491 -8.80 17.05 24.35
N ARG A 492 -9.67 16.63 25.27
CA ARG A 492 -11.03 16.15 24.97
C ARG A 492 -12.09 16.77 25.88
N PRO A 493 -13.31 17.02 25.39
CA PRO A 493 -14.47 17.27 26.23
C PRO A 493 -14.72 16.10 27.20
N GLY A 494 -15.01 16.43 28.46
CA GLY A 494 -15.16 15.48 29.56
C GLY A 494 -15.16 16.22 30.90
N GLY A 495 -15.67 15.60 31.96
CA GLY A 495 -15.72 16.25 33.28
C GLY A 495 -16.49 17.58 33.29
N ALA A 496 -15.98 18.57 34.03
CA ALA A 496 -16.54 19.91 34.09
C ALA A 496 -15.98 20.87 33.01
N HIS A 497 -14.70 20.74 32.66
CA HIS A 497 -13.98 21.69 31.78
C HIS A 497 -13.08 21.03 30.73
N GLY A 498 -13.22 19.71 30.54
CA GLY A 498 -12.40 18.88 29.67
C GLY A 498 -11.28 18.15 30.40
N ILE A 499 -10.60 17.27 29.67
CA ILE A 499 -9.41 16.54 30.10
C ILE A 499 -8.27 16.94 29.16
N ALA A 500 -7.10 17.24 29.72
CA ALA A 500 -5.91 17.64 28.97
C ALA A 500 -4.73 16.71 29.27
N GLU A 501 -3.87 16.48 28.27
CA GLU A 501 -2.72 15.59 28.34
C GLU A 501 -1.45 16.28 27.82
N LEU A 502 -0.30 15.97 28.42
CA LEU A 502 1.02 16.29 27.89
C LEU A 502 1.76 15.00 27.56
N TRP A 503 2.17 14.86 26.31
CA TRP A 503 3.02 13.77 25.82
C TRP A 503 4.41 14.30 25.45
N HIS A 504 5.44 13.52 25.78
CA HIS A 504 6.84 13.82 25.50
C HIS A 504 7.50 12.56 24.92
N ASN A 505 8.02 12.65 23.69
CA ASN A 505 8.68 11.53 23.01
C ASN A 505 7.85 10.22 23.07
N SER A 506 6.57 10.31 22.66
CA SER A 506 5.50 9.29 22.75
C SER A 506 5.12 8.74 24.13
N VAL A 507 5.69 9.25 25.22
CA VAL A 507 5.29 8.88 26.58
C VAL A 507 4.36 9.94 27.18
N LEU A 508 3.24 9.51 27.76
CA LEU A 508 2.35 10.38 28.55
C LEU A 508 3.10 10.90 29.79
N ALA A 509 3.41 12.19 29.82
CA ALA A 509 4.05 12.86 30.95
C ALA A 509 3.05 13.21 32.06
N GLY A 510 1.76 13.35 31.71
CA GLY A 510 0.67 13.50 32.67
C GLY A 510 -0.66 13.89 32.02
N GLU A 511 -1.74 13.66 32.74
CA GLU A 511 -3.14 13.89 32.35
C GLU A 511 -3.88 14.57 33.51
N LEU A 512 -4.81 15.49 33.22
CA LEU A 512 -5.66 16.13 34.23
C LEU A 512 -7.09 16.39 33.71
N GLU A 513 -8.09 15.95 34.46
CA GLU A 513 -9.46 16.46 34.37
C GLU A 513 -9.50 17.86 35.00
N LEU A 514 -9.82 18.87 34.19
CA LEU A 514 -9.63 20.27 34.56
C LEU A 514 -10.67 20.74 35.59
N THR A 515 -10.18 21.29 36.71
CA THR A 515 -11.01 21.88 37.77
C THR A 515 -11.35 23.34 37.51
N THR A 516 -10.67 23.98 36.55
CA THR A 516 -10.91 25.35 36.10
C THR A 516 -11.22 25.40 34.60
N THR A 517 -11.98 26.40 34.16
CA THR A 517 -12.13 26.63 32.70
C THR A 517 -10.78 27.01 32.11
N PRO A 518 -10.34 26.38 31.00
CA PRO A 518 -9.14 26.82 30.29
C PRO A 518 -9.32 28.22 29.68
N MET A 519 -10.56 28.71 29.51
CA MET A 519 -10.89 30.02 28.92
C MET A 519 -11.42 31.05 29.95
N PRO A 520 -10.66 31.50 30.96
CA PRO A 520 -11.17 32.44 31.96
C PRO A 520 -11.51 33.84 31.42
N VAL A 521 -10.96 34.23 30.26
CA VAL A 521 -11.21 35.54 29.62
C VAL A 521 -11.91 35.37 28.25
N GLY A 522 -12.42 34.17 27.96
CA GLY A 522 -13.11 33.83 26.71
C GLY A 522 -12.22 33.15 25.66
N ILE A 523 -12.75 33.01 24.45
CA ILE A 523 -12.13 32.26 23.35
C ILE A 523 -10.84 32.97 22.90
N PRO A 524 -9.67 32.28 22.85
CA PRO A 524 -8.42 32.86 22.38
C PRO A 524 -8.53 33.50 21.00
N GLN A 525 -7.74 34.55 20.79
CA GLN A 525 -7.70 35.34 19.56
C GLN A 525 -6.29 35.41 18.94
N VAL A 526 -5.29 34.84 19.63
CA VAL A 526 -3.92 34.66 19.14
C VAL A 526 -3.37 33.35 19.69
N ALA A 527 -2.64 32.63 18.85
CA ALA A 527 -1.70 31.58 19.25
C ALA A 527 -0.31 32.01 18.78
N GLN A 528 0.71 31.83 19.61
CA GLN A 528 2.10 32.21 19.29
C GLN A 528 3.05 31.09 19.66
N LEU A 529 4.09 30.90 18.84
CA LEU A 529 5.21 29.99 19.07
C LEU A 529 6.52 30.78 19.25
N GLY A 530 7.32 30.41 20.24
CA GLY A 530 8.66 30.96 20.51
C GLY A 530 8.74 31.99 21.63
N GLY A 531 7.62 32.40 22.22
CA GLY A 531 7.57 33.31 23.36
C GLY A 531 6.22 34.01 23.49
N ALA A 532 6.15 34.97 24.42
CA ALA A 532 4.97 35.80 24.62
C ALA A 532 5.20 37.22 24.08
N LEU A 533 4.82 37.46 22.82
CA LEU A 533 4.84 38.78 22.18
C LEU A 533 3.56 39.55 22.53
N HIS A 534 3.69 40.63 23.31
CA HIS A 534 2.56 41.39 23.81
C HIS A 534 1.94 42.28 22.72
N THR A 535 0.67 42.04 22.39
CA THR A 535 0.00 42.53 21.17
C THR A 535 -0.15 44.05 21.09
N LEU A 536 -0.27 44.74 22.23
CA LEU A 536 -0.39 46.20 22.26
C LEU A 536 0.96 46.92 22.18
N THR A 537 2.03 46.33 22.71
CA THR A 537 3.33 47.01 22.90
C THR A 537 4.42 46.52 21.95
N GLY A 538 4.21 45.39 21.28
CA GLY A 538 5.25 44.73 20.46
C GLY A 538 6.44 44.23 21.27
N ALA A 539 6.33 44.16 22.61
CA ALA A 539 7.40 43.70 23.48
C ALA A 539 7.27 42.20 23.74
N ILE A 540 8.36 41.44 23.57
CA ILE A 540 8.39 40.00 23.83
C ILE A 540 8.95 39.67 25.21
N THR A 541 8.34 38.69 25.86
CA THR A 541 8.70 38.14 27.19
C THR A 541 8.69 36.61 27.14
N TYR A 542 9.25 35.95 28.16
CA TYR A 542 9.33 34.48 28.27
C TYR A 542 9.82 33.79 26.98
N ARG A 543 10.86 34.33 26.35
CA ARG A 543 11.40 33.85 25.07
C ARG A 543 11.83 32.39 25.16
N PHE A 544 11.42 31.55 24.22
CA PHE A 544 12.01 30.23 24.02
C PHE A 544 13.23 30.34 23.12
N THR A 545 14.38 29.94 23.66
CA THR A 545 15.64 29.84 22.93
C THR A 545 15.76 28.44 22.35
N GLY A 546 16.20 28.32 21.09
CA GLY A 546 16.48 27.03 20.48
C GLY A 546 16.01 26.94 19.03
N ARG A 547 15.33 25.83 18.70
CA ARG A 547 14.74 25.58 17.38
C ARG A 547 13.36 24.94 17.52
N ALA A 548 12.49 25.21 16.55
CA ALA A 548 11.19 24.55 16.43
C ALA A 548 10.93 24.15 14.96
N GLY A 549 10.23 23.04 14.76
CA GLY A 549 9.84 22.54 13.45
C GLY A 549 8.56 21.72 13.54
N HIS A 550 7.96 21.44 12.39
CA HIS A 550 6.85 20.48 12.26
C HIS A 550 5.65 20.73 13.19
N VAL A 551 5.13 21.96 13.21
CA VAL A 551 3.97 22.34 14.03
C VAL A 551 2.68 21.90 13.32
N ALA A 552 1.96 20.95 13.92
CA ALA A 552 0.70 20.41 13.39
C ALA A 552 -0.45 20.59 14.39
N HIS A 553 -1.66 20.85 13.88
CA HIS A 553 -2.87 21.01 14.70
C HIS A 553 -3.98 20.11 14.18
N TYR A 554 -4.83 19.60 15.07
CA TYR A 554 -5.86 18.60 14.75
C TYR A 554 -7.20 18.98 15.41
N TYR A 555 -8.33 18.89 14.69
CA TYR A 555 -9.68 18.99 15.27
C TYR A 555 -10.17 17.63 15.84
N ARG A 556 -9.26 16.88 16.45
CA ARG A 556 -9.50 15.63 17.16
C ARG A 556 -8.41 15.39 18.20
N GLN A 557 -8.67 14.51 19.16
CA GLN A 557 -7.62 13.93 19.97
C GLN A 557 -6.79 12.99 19.08
N LEU A 558 -5.46 13.07 19.16
CA LEU A 558 -4.57 12.02 18.65
C LEU A 558 -4.58 10.85 19.65
N LEU A 559 -4.59 9.63 19.13
CA LEU A 559 -4.47 8.41 19.92
C LEU A 559 -3.01 8.14 20.28
N ALA A 560 -2.78 7.40 21.37
CA ALA A 560 -1.44 7.08 21.85
C ALA A 560 -0.56 6.40 20.76
N ASP A 561 -1.17 5.51 19.95
CA ASP A 561 -0.48 4.81 18.86
C ASP A 561 -0.12 5.73 17.69
N GLU A 562 -0.90 6.80 17.44
CA GLU A 562 -0.59 7.81 16.43
C GLU A 562 0.60 8.67 16.89
N ILE A 563 0.58 9.14 18.14
CA ILE A 563 1.70 9.88 18.75
C ILE A 563 2.97 8.99 18.77
N ALA A 564 2.82 7.69 18.99
CA ALA A 564 3.92 6.73 18.90
C ALA A 564 4.43 6.50 17.46
N ALA A 565 3.55 6.48 16.46
CA ALA A 565 3.92 6.40 15.06
C ALA A 565 4.65 7.68 14.61
N HIS A 566 4.12 8.86 14.93
CA HIS A 566 4.75 10.15 14.68
C HIS A 566 6.13 10.22 15.33
N TYR A 567 6.26 9.83 16.59
CA TYR A 567 7.56 9.82 17.28
C TYR A 567 8.58 8.89 16.60
N ARG A 568 8.20 7.67 16.22
CA ARG A 568 9.10 6.75 15.50
C ARG A 568 9.51 7.32 14.15
N ALA A 569 8.56 7.83 13.36
CA ALA A 569 8.83 8.50 12.10
C ALA A 569 9.83 9.65 12.27
N GLY A 570 9.74 10.46 13.33
CA GLY A 570 10.61 11.61 13.54
C GLY A 570 11.96 11.28 14.18
N ALA A 571 11.99 10.38 15.16
CA ALA A 571 13.16 10.11 16.00
C ALA A 571 14.15 9.11 15.39
N ASP A 572 13.63 8.06 14.73
CA ASP A 572 14.44 6.97 14.16
C ASP A 572 14.03 6.59 12.72
N GLY A 573 13.01 7.23 12.15
CA GLY A 573 12.54 6.96 10.79
C GLY A 573 11.93 5.58 10.63
N HIS A 574 11.34 4.98 11.68
CA HIS A 574 10.97 3.56 11.73
C HIS A 574 12.18 2.65 11.47
N HIS A 575 13.24 2.86 12.24
CA HIS A 575 14.42 2.00 12.19
C HIS A 575 14.08 0.55 12.58
N LEU A 576 14.74 -0.41 11.93
CA LEU A 576 14.56 -1.85 12.13
C LEU A 576 13.20 -2.42 11.68
N GLU A 577 12.44 -1.68 10.87
CA GLU A 577 11.26 -2.24 10.19
C GLU A 577 11.62 -3.26 9.11
N THR A 578 10.62 -4.02 8.64
CA THR A 578 10.74 -4.92 7.50
C THR A 578 10.30 -4.26 6.19
N GLU A 579 10.53 -4.94 5.07
CA GLU A 579 10.06 -4.51 3.75
C GLU A 579 8.54 -4.43 3.66
N THR A 580 7.81 -5.32 4.34
CA THR A 580 6.34 -5.31 4.42
C THR A 580 5.84 -4.06 5.14
N ASP A 581 6.46 -3.70 6.28
CA ASP A 581 6.13 -2.49 7.03
C ASP A 581 6.36 -1.22 6.19
N ARG A 582 7.48 -1.18 5.48
CA ARG A 582 7.82 -0.09 4.55
C ARG A 582 6.84 0.00 3.39
N LEU A 583 6.47 -1.13 2.78
CA LEU A 583 5.52 -1.18 1.66
C LEU A 583 4.10 -0.80 2.08
N HIS A 584 3.60 -1.28 3.23
CA HIS A 584 2.32 -0.84 3.79
C HIS A 584 2.32 0.66 4.14
N ALA A 585 3.43 1.18 4.68
CA ALA A 585 3.56 2.61 4.93
C ALA A 585 3.53 3.43 3.63
N ILE A 586 4.30 3.04 2.60
CA ILE A 586 4.28 3.67 1.27
C ILE A 586 2.87 3.61 0.65
N ALA A 587 2.18 2.47 0.74
CA ALA A 587 0.81 2.33 0.26
C ALA A 587 -0.16 3.30 0.96
N ARG A 588 -0.14 3.35 2.31
CA ARG A 588 -0.94 4.32 3.09
C ARG A 588 -0.62 5.77 2.72
N TYR A 589 0.65 6.13 2.64
CA TYR A 589 1.08 7.49 2.26
C TYR A 589 0.68 7.87 0.83
N ALA A 590 0.58 6.89 -0.08
CA ALA A 590 0.13 7.08 -1.46
C ALA A 590 -1.39 7.22 -1.60
N GLY A 591 -2.16 6.92 -0.55
CA GLY A 591 -3.61 6.68 -0.67
C GLY A 591 -3.95 5.44 -1.49
N TRP A 592 -3.05 4.45 -1.53
CA TRP A 592 -3.31 3.15 -2.16
C TRP A 592 -4.12 2.26 -1.19
N PRO A 593 -5.23 1.63 -1.62
CA PRO A 593 -6.03 0.79 -0.75
C PRO A 593 -5.25 -0.43 -0.25
N LEU A 594 -5.34 -0.75 1.05
CA LEU A 594 -4.65 -1.92 1.60
C LEU A 594 -5.28 -3.23 1.12
N GLU A 595 -6.58 -3.22 0.84
CA GLU A 595 -7.31 -4.29 0.17
C GLU A 595 -6.79 -4.59 -1.26
N ASP A 596 -6.15 -3.62 -1.93
CA ASP A 596 -5.45 -3.80 -3.22
C ASP A 596 -3.94 -4.06 -3.03
N THR A 597 -3.50 -4.56 -1.87
CA THR A 597 -2.10 -4.97 -1.60
C THR A 597 -1.95 -6.44 -1.27
N ARG A 598 -0.74 -6.96 -1.45
CA ARG A 598 -0.46 -8.40 -1.38
C ARG A 598 1.02 -8.67 -1.09
N PHE A 599 1.48 -8.25 0.09
CA PHE A 599 2.90 -8.24 0.44
C PHE A 599 3.30 -9.43 1.33
N ASP A 600 4.03 -10.42 0.79
CA ASP A 600 4.66 -11.46 1.62
C ASP A 600 5.50 -10.85 2.75
N ARG A 601 5.68 -11.59 3.86
CA ARG A 601 6.49 -11.17 5.01
C ARG A 601 7.91 -10.77 4.60
N GLY A 602 8.33 -9.60 5.03
CA GLY A 602 9.69 -9.11 4.90
C GLY A 602 10.70 -9.95 5.69
N LEU A 603 11.91 -10.05 5.14
CA LEU A 603 13.01 -10.87 5.64
C LEU A 603 14.33 -10.10 5.78
N THR A 604 14.36 -8.80 5.47
CA THR A 604 15.52 -7.92 5.62
C THR A 604 15.14 -6.73 6.50
N THR A 605 15.73 -6.66 7.69
CA THR A 605 15.63 -5.49 8.57
C THR A 605 16.24 -4.26 7.89
N LEU A 606 15.49 -3.16 7.83
CA LEU A 606 15.87 -1.96 7.07
C LEU A 606 16.48 -0.85 7.94
N LEU A 607 17.37 -0.06 7.31
CA LEU A 607 17.81 1.25 7.78
C LEU A 607 16.63 2.23 7.84
N PRO A 608 16.74 3.34 8.59
CA PRO A 608 15.69 4.36 8.70
C PRO A 608 15.08 4.80 7.36
N ARG A 609 13.80 5.13 7.36
CA ARG A 609 13.16 5.87 6.26
C ARG A 609 13.72 7.29 6.23
N ASP A 610 14.31 7.70 5.11
CA ASP A 610 14.94 9.03 4.95
C ASP A 610 14.78 9.65 3.55
N TRP A 611 13.87 9.11 2.73
CA TRP A 611 13.70 9.53 1.33
C TRP A 611 13.23 10.98 1.17
N SER A 612 13.61 11.60 0.05
CA SER A 612 13.01 12.83 -0.46
C SER A 612 11.66 12.55 -1.16
N THR A 613 10.90 13.60 -1.48
CA THR A 613 9.61 13.46 -2.19
C THR A 613 9.78 12.63 -3.47
N SER A 614 9.14 11.47 -3.52
CA SER A 614 9.31 10.48 -4.59
C SER A 614 7.98 9.81 -4.93
N ASN A 615 7.95 8.98 -5.98
CA ASN A 615 6.76 8.23 -6.35
C ASN A 615 6.74 6.85 -5.63
N PRO A 616 5.55 6.34 -5.23
CA PRO A 616 5.41 5.03 -4.58
C PRO A 616 6.09 3.86 -5.28
N LEU A 617 6.12 3.82 -6.63
CA LEU A 617 6.72 2.70 -7.37
C LEU A 617 8.23 2.64 -7.12
N THR A 618 8.94 3.76 -7.26
CA THR A 618 10.38 3.84 -6.97
C THR A 618 10.66 3.45 -5.53
N LEU A 619 9.94 4.02 -4.55
CA LEU A 619 10.14 3.70 -3.13
C LEU A 619 9.92 2.21 -2.82
N GLY A 620 8.88 1.60 -3.38
CA GLY A 620 8.58 0.18 -3.18
C GLY A 620 9.53 -0.76 -3.93
N GLN A 621 9.98 -0.39 -5.13
CA GLN A 621 11.01 -1.12 -5.86
C GLN A 621 12.37 -1.03 -5.16
N ASP A 622 12.71 0.10 -4.53
CA ASP A 622 13.94 0.27 -3.76
C ASP A 622 13.91 -0.55 -2.44
N ALA A 623 12.76 -0.59 -1.76
CA ALA A 623 12.53 -1.47 -0.61
C ALA A 623 12.65 -2.95 -0.98
N ALA A 624 11.96 -3.39 -2.05
CA ALA A 624 12.03 -4.78 -2.50
C ALA A 624 13.42 -5.17 -3.02
N ARG A 625 14.12 -4.27 -3.74
CA ARG A 625 15.50 -4.49 -4.18
C ARG A 625 16.46 -4.62 -3.00
N THR A 626 16.18 -3.92 -1.90
CA THR A 626 16.95 -4.02 -0.64
C THR A 626 16.83 -5.41 0.02
N ALA A 627 15.79 -6.20 -0.28
CA ALA A 627 15.69 -7.61 0.12
C ALA A 627 16.36 -8.60 -0.83
N GLY A 628 16.70 -8.17 -2.05
CA GLY A 628 17.00 -9.07 -3.19
C GLY A 628 15.75 -9.51 -3.98
N SER A 629 14.64 -8.79 -3.83
CA SER A 629 13.33 -9.09 -4.44
C SER A 629 12.86 -7.94 -5.38
N VAL A 630 11.61 -8.00 -5.84
CA VAL A 630 10.91 -7.01 -6.68
C VAL A 630 9.44 -6.87 -6.24
N THR A 631 8.72 -5.85 -6.72
CA THR A 631 7.24 -5.82 -6.66
C THR A 631 6.65 -5.99 -8.07
N VAL A 632 5.41 -6.46 -8.17
CA VAL A 632 4.62 -6.61 -9.42
C VAL A 632 3.15 -6.23 -9.17
N ILE A 633 2.34 -6.10 -10.21
CA ILE A 633 0.87 -6.14 -10.09
C ILE A 633 0.39 -7.55 -10.45
N ASP A 634 -0.52 -8.12 -9.65
CA ASP A 634 -1.09 -9.45 -9.94
C ASP A 634 -2.18 -9.39 -11.03
N ALA A 635 -2.64 -10.55 -11.50
CA ALA A 635 -3.67 -10.61 -12.55
C ALA A 635 -5.04 -10.01 -12.13
N ALA A 636 -5.28 -9.82 -10.82
CA ALA A 636 -6.47 -9.15 -10.29
C ALA A 636 -6.28 -7.63 -10.12
N GLY A 637 -5.06 -7.10 -10.34
CA GLY A 637 -4.78 -5.67 -10.31
C GLY A 637 -4.27 -5.17 -8.96
N TRP A 638 -3.78 -6.05 -8.08
CA TRP A 638 -3.26 -5.72 -6.75
C TRP A 638 -1.74 -5.56 -6.73
N TRP A 639 -1.22 -4.68 -5.87
CA TRP A 639 0.23 -4.51 -5.70
C TRP A 639 0.81 -5.65 -4.86
N ARG A 640 1.63 -6.51 -5.48
CA ARG A 640 2.20 -7.72 -4.87
C ARG A 640 3.71 -7.56 -4.61
N TYR A 641 4.15 -8.04 -3.46
CA TYR A 641 5.56 -8.26 -3.11
C TYR A 641 5.75 -9.73 -2.77
N PRO A 642 6.54 -10.50 -3.54
CA PRO A 642 6.97 -11.84 -3.17
C PRO A 642 8.23 -11.76 -2.28
N HIS A 643 8.32 -12.56 -1.22
CA HIS A 643 9.53 -12.64 -0.40
C HIS A 643 10.60 -13.52 -1.04
N ARG A 644 11.88 -13.21 -0.77
CA ARG A 644 13.04 -13.80 -1.46
C ARG A 644 13.15 -15.33 -1.46
N TYR A 645 12.54 -16.04 -0.52
CA TYR A 645 12.56 -17.52 -0.54
C TYR A 645 11.73 -18.14 -1.68
N ARG A 646 10.82 -17.41 -2.34
CA ARG A 646 10.11 -17.91 -3.53
C ARG A 646 11.03 -18.23 -4.72
N TRP A 647 12.23 -17.66 -4.76
CA TRP A 647 13.22 -17.94 -5.81
C TRP A 647 14.13 -19.15 -5.51
N VAL A 648 14.02 -19.77 -4.34
CA VAL A 648 14.98 -20.80 -3.86
C VAL A 648 14.37 -22.01 -3.16
N ASN A 649 13.24 -21.84 -2.44
CA ASN A 649 12.63 -22.88 -1.60
C ASN A 649 11.23 -23.31 -2.08
N THR A 650 10.81 -22.92 -3.29
CA THR A 650 9.47 -23.25 -3.82
C THR A 650 9.36 -24.74 -4.18
N VAL A 651 8.81 -25.52 -3.24
CA VAL A 651 8.51 -26.95 -3.35
C VAL A 651 7.09 -27.18 -2.82
N PRO A 652 6.22 -27.94 -3.50
CA PRO A 652 6.39 -28.55 -4.83
C PRO A 652 6.48 -27.49 -5.94
N VAL A 653 6.71 -27.94 -7.18
CA VAL A 653 6.47 -27.10 -8.37
C VAL A 653 5.00 -26.69 -8.44
N ARG A 654 4.73 -25.49 -8.94
CA ARG A 654 3.37 -24.93 -9.04
C ARG A 654 2.58 -25.53 -10.20
N ALA A 655 3.25 -25.79 -11.32
CA ALA A 655 2.73 -26.52 -12.46
C ALA A 655 3.79 -27.47 -13.02
N ASP A 656 3.34 -28.57 -13.61
CA ASP A 656 4.16 -29.59 -14.23
C ASP A 656 3.55 -29.92 -15.60
N PHE A 657 4.32 -29.73 -16.67
CA PHE A 657 3.90 -29.84 -18.06
C PHE A 657 4.52 -31.11 -18.66
N ARG A 658 3.78 -32.22 -18.55
CA ARG A 658 4.20 -33.57 -18.96
C ARG A 658 3.03 -34.45 -19.38
N ALA A 659 3.31 -35.43 -20.21
CA ALA A 659 2.35 -36.44 -20.67
C ALA A 659 1.77 -37.27 -19.52
N SER A 660 2.57 -37.50 -18.47
CA SER A 660 2.18 -38.22 -17.24
C SER A 660 1.04 -37.53 -16.46
N TYR A 661 0.90 -36.22 -16.58
CA TYR A 661 -0.18 -35.43 -15.97
C TYR A 661 -1.27 -35.01 -16.99
N GLY A 662 -1.13 -35.40 -18.27
CA GLY A 662 -2.02 -34.95 -19.35
C GLY A 662 -1.90 -33.44 -19.64
N THR A 663 -0.75 -32.86 -19.34
CA THR A 663 -0.40 -31.44 -19.53
C THR A 663 0.79 -31.28 -20.47
N GLU A 664 0.95 -32.22 -21.42
CA GLU A 664 1.97 -32.15 -22.46
C GLU A 664 1.65 -30.99 -23.44
N PRO A 665 2.60 -30.08 -23.70
CA PRO A 665 2.41 -29.01 -24.67
C PRO A 665 2.62 -29.50 -26.12
N GLU A 666 1.58 -29.43 -26.95
CA GLU A 666 1.63 -29.88 -28.38
C GLU A 666 2.75 -29.26 -29.22
N SER A 667 3.17 -28.03 -28.91
CA SER A 667 4.31 -27.38 -29.56
C SER A 667 5.05 -26.46 -28.59
N VAL A 668 6.23 -26.87 -28.13
CA VAL A 668 7.18 -25.99 -27.44
C VAL A 668 8.22 -25.52 -28.45
N ASP A 669 8.14 -24.26 -28.88
CA ASP A 669 9.24 -23.58 -29.57
C ASP A 669 10.35 -23.24 -28.54
N PHE A 670 11.00 -24.26 -27.96
CA PHE A 670 12.12 -24.04 -27.05
C PHE A 670 13.39 -23.75 -27.86
N GLN A 671 14.02 -22.61 -27.55
CA GLN A 671 15.36 -22.30 -28.02
C GLN A 671 16.29 -22.34 -26.82
N PRO A 672 17.22 -23.31 -26.73
CA PRO A 672 18.23 -23.34 -25.69
C PRO A 672 19.43 -22.48 -26.10
N TRP A 673 19.69 -21.41 -25.35
CA TRP A 673 20.82 -20.49 -25.55
C TRP A 673 21.92 -20.77 -24.54
N LEU A 674 23.18 -20.59 -24.95
CA LEU A 674 24.36 -20.64 -24.09
C LEU A 674 25.35 -19.58 -24.60
N ASP A 675 25.49 -18.51 -23.83
CA ASP A 675 26.31 -17.34 -24.09
C ASP A 675 26.98 -16.88 -22.78
N ASP A 676 27.92 -15.94 -22.88
CA ASP A 676 28.56 -15.25 -21.76
C ASP A 676 27.96 -13.86 -21.46
N ASP A 677 26.88 -13.46 -22.15
CA ASP A 677 26.22 -12.14 -21.98
C ASP A 677 25.62 -11.93 -20.58
N GLU A 678 25.19 -13.01 -19.89
CA GLU A 678 24.73 -12.97 -18.49
C GLU A 678 25.85 -13.18 -17.45
N VAL A 679 27.11 -13.38 -17.86
CA VAL A 679 28.20 -13.70 -16.92
C VAL A 679 28.62 -12.46 -16.13
N ILE A 680 28.49 -12.54 -14.80
CA ILE A 680 28.96 -11.53 -13.86
C ILE A 680 29.69 -12.25 -12.73
N ASN A 681 31.00 -12.01 -12.63
CA ASN A 681 31.89 -12.72 -11.71
C ASN A 681 32.54 -11.82 -10.65
N VAL A 682 32.14 -10.55 -10.58
CA VAL A 682 32.33 -9.66 -9.42
C VAL A 682 31.01 -8.94 -9.11
N TYR A 683 30.61 -8.94 -7.84
CA TYR A 683 29.57 -8.03 -7.32
C TYR A 683 30.15 -7.16 -6.21
N THR A 684 29.83 -5.87 -6.25
CA THR A 684 30.12 -4.93 -5.17
C THR A 684 28.82 -4.37 -4.64
N VAL A 685 28.61 -4.48 -3.33
CA VAL A 685 27.41 -4.03 -2.63
C VAL A 685 27.83 -3.09 -1.52
N THR A 686 27.18 -1.93 -1.42
CA THR A 686 27.46 -0.94 -0.38
C THR A 686 26.23 -0.76 0.50
N ARG A 687 26.35 -1.02 1.80
CA ARG A 687 25.29 -0.63 2.73
C ARG A 687 25.29 0.90 2.86
N ILE A 688 24.11 1.53 2.84
CA ILE A 688 23.98 2.98 3.07
C ILE A 688 24.55 3.31 4.46
N ALA A 689 25.37 4.37 4.54
CA ALA A 689 26.18 4.71 5.72
C ALA A 689 27.02 3.53 6.29
N GLY A 690 27.45 2.60 5.42
CA GLY A 690 28.21 1.41 5.78
C GLY A 690 29.44 1.18 4.91
N ALA A 691 29.94 -0.06 4.91
CA ALA A 691 31.08 -0.46 4.09
C ALA A 691 30.63 -0.91 2.68
N SER A 692 31.55 -0.80 1.72
CA SER A 692 31.45 -1.51 0.43
C SER A 692 32.09 -2.90 0.56
N ILE A 693 31.31 -3.93 0.24
CA ILE A 693 31.70 -5.34 0.24
C ILE A 693 31.82 -5.79 -1.22
N SER A 694 32.92 -6.44 -1.59
CA SER A 694 33.11 -6.99 -2.94
C SER A 694 33.35 -8.50 -2.86
N VAL A 695 32.56 -9.27 -3.61
CA VAL A 695 32.71 -10.73 -3.77
C VAL A 695 33.06 -11.04 -5.22
N ARG A 696 33.86 -12.07 -5.45
CA ARG A 696 34.36 -12.44 -6.78
C ARG A 696 34.65 -13.92 -6.91
N ASP A 697 34.47 -14.47 -8.11
CA ASP A 697 34.94 -15.80 -8.47
C ASP A 697 36.19 -15.70 -9.36
N GLN A 698 37.34 -16.08 -8.82
CA GLN A 698 38.61 -15.99 -9.55
C GLN A 698 38.72 -17.05 -10.67
N ALA A 699 38.11 -18.23 -10.50
CA ALA A 699 38.16 -19.29 -11.53
C ALA A 699 37.29 -18.92 -12.74
N SER A 700 36.19 -18.21 -12.52
CA SER A 700 35.42 -17.56 -13.58
C SER A 700 36.22 -16.44 -14.25
N ILE A 701 36.83 -15.52 -13.49
CA ILE A 701 37.64 -14.42 -14.06
C ILE A 701 38.78 -14.96 -14.93
N ASP A 702 39.47 -16.02 -14.48
CA ASP A 702 40.56 -16.65 -15.21
C ASP A 702 40.10 -17.37 -16.51
N ARG A 703 38.80 -17.65 -16.64
CA ARG A 703 38.20 -18.43 -17.75
C ARG A 703 37.39 -17.60 -18.75
N TYR A 704 36.65 -16.60 -18.26
CA TYR A 704 35.72 -15.76 -19.02
C TYR A 704 36.15 -14.28 -19.08
N GLY A 705 37.17 -13.89 -18.30
CA GLY A 705 37.56 -12.50 -18.13
C GLY A 705 36.81 -11.80 -17.00
N LEU A 706 37.20 -10.56 -16.69
CA LEU A 706 36.58 -9.77 -15.63
C LEU A 706 35.23 -9.18 -16.11
N SER A 707 34.14 -9.57 -15.45
CA SER A 707 32.81 -8.97 -15.64
C SER A 707 32.26 -8.52 -14.29
N GLU A 708 32.23 -7.20 -14.07
CA GLU A 708 31.77 -6.58 -12.83
C GLU A 708 30.31 -6.10 -12.97
N GLY A 709 29.44 -6.53 -12.04
CA GLY A 709 28.07 -6.07 -11.98
C GLY A 709 27.95 -4.65 -11.44
N GLU A 710 26.79 -4.03 -11.66
CA GLU A 710 26.48 -2.71 -11.08
C GLU A 710 26.70 -2.69 -9.57
N THR A 711 27.34 -1.63 -9.07
CA THR A 711 27.55 -1.44 -7.62
C THR A 711 26.26 -0.99 -6.97
N VAL A 712 25.61 -1.89 -6.24
CA VAL A 712 24.29 -1.62 -5.65
C VAL A 712 24.42 -1.03 -4.25
N ALA A 713 23.76 0.11 -4.01
CA ALA A 713 23.52 0.63 -2.66
C ALA A 713 22.28 -0.04 -2.05
N LEU A 714 22.37 -0.56 -0.82
CA LEU A 714 21.25 -1.22 -0.12
C LEU A 714 20.91 -0.49 1.19
N GLY A 715 19.62 -0.33 1.45
CA GLY A 715 19.07 0.18 2.71
C GLY A 715 18.97 -0.86 3.83
N ALA A 716 19.79 -1.91 3.82
CA ALA A 716 19.74 -3.00 4.80
C ALA A 716 20.43 -2.58 6.13
N ALA A 717 19.92 -3.04 7.28
CA ALA A 717 20.44 -2.66 8.59
C ALA A 717 21.79 -3.32 8.96
N SER A 718 22.19 -4.40 8.27
CA SER A 718 23.45 -5.11 8.55
C SER A 718 24.33 -5.27 7.30
N ASP A 719 25.65 -5.36 7.54
CA ASP A 719 26.63 -5.66 6.51
C ASP A 719 26.52 -7.14 6.05
N ASP A 720 26.03 -8.04 6.91
CA ASP A 720 25.81 -9.46 6.59
C ASP A 720 24.72 -9.67 5.52
N GLU A 721 23.60 -8.95 5.60
CA GLU A 721 22.55 -8.96 4.56
C GLU A 721 23.09 -8.53 3.19
N SER A 722 24.00 -7.55 3.19
CA SER A 722 24.65 -7.04 1.98
C SER A 722 25.63 -8.06 1.38
N LEU A 723 26.38 -8.77 2.22
CA LEU A 723 27.25 -9.88 1.81
C LEU A 723 26.43 -11.06 1.24
N ILE A 724 25.36 -11.45 1.92
CA ILE A 724 24.47 -12.55 1.53
C ILE A 724 23.91 -12.33 0.12
N GLN A 725 23.39 -11.13 -0.17
CA GLN A 725 22.86 -10.83 -1.50
C GLN A 725 23.94 -10.77 -2.58
N ALA A 726 25.15 -10.29 -2.25
CA ALA A 726 26.27 -10.28 -3.18
C ALA A 726 26.69 -11.72 -3.55
N GLN A 727 26.79 -12.60 -2.55
CA GLN A 727 27.11 -14.03 -2.73
C GLN A 727 26.05 -14.77 -3.54
N TRP A 728 24.75 -14.56 -3.24
CA TRP A 728 23.65 -15.20 -3.95
C TRP A 728 23.55 -14.76 -5.42
N LYS A 729 23.80 -13.47 -5.73
CA LYS A 729 23.90 -13.00 -7.11
C LYS A 729 25.08 -13.66 -7.82
N LEU A 730 26.28 -13.64 -7.24
CA LEU A 730 27.49 -14.26 -7.79
C LEU A 730 27.27 -15.75 -8.11
N ALA A 731 26.66 -16.51 -7.19
CA ALA A 731 26.37 -17.93 -7.37
C ALA A 731 25.43 -18.22 -8.55
N ARG A 732 24.66 -17.23 -9.05
CA ARG A 732 23.70 -17.37 -10.16
C ARG A 732 24.17 -16.80 -11.49
N THR A 733 25.35 -16.16 -11.56
CA THR A 733 25.90 -15.52 -12.79
C THR A 733 27.42 -15.69 -12.97
N ALA A 734 28.16 -16.28 -12.02
CA ALA A 734 29.60 -16.51 -12.17
C ALA A 734 29.98 -17.51 -13.28
N GLU A 735 29.07 -18.38 -13.73
CA GLU A 735 29.29 -19.26 -14.89
C GLU A 735 28.14 -19.13 -15.90
N PRO A 736 28.43 -19.20 -17.22
CA PRO A 736 27.41 -19.22 -18.26
C PRO A 736 26.62 -20.53 -18.20
N ARG A 737 25.31 -20.46 -18.44
CA ARG A 737 24.39 -21.59 -18.28
C ARG A 737 23.48 -21.72 -19.49
N THR A 738 23.22 -22.96 -19.90
CA THR A 738 22.21 -23.23 -20.91
C THR A 738 20.85 -22.86 -20.34
N ARG A 739 20.13 -21.96 -21.01
CA ARG A 739 18.82 -21.44 -20.59
C ARG A 739 17.83 -21.46 -21.74
N VAL A 740 16.53 -21.44 -21.40
CA VAL A 740 15.43 -21.29 -22.36
C VAL A 740 14.64 -20.09 -21.90
N ASP A 741 14.77 -18.96 -22.60
CA ASP A 741 14.31 -17.65 -22.12
C ASP A 741 12.81 -17.44 -22.30
N THR A 742 12.18 -18.15 -23.25
CA THR A 742 10.74 -18.15 -23.46
C THR A 742 10.20 -19.54 -23.80
N VAL A 743 8.94 -19.78 -23.41
CA VAL A 743 8.13 -20.93 -23.82
C VAL A 743 6.75 -20.44 -24.22
N ARG A 744 6.28 -20.85 -25.40
CA ARG A 744 4.90 -20.65 -25.85
C ARG A 744 4.08 -21.91 -25.59
N LEU A 745 2.84 -21.73 -25.15
CA LEU A 745 1.83 -22.78 -24.95
C LEU A 745 0.55 -22.40 -25.70
N ASP A 746 -0.12 -23.39 -26.30
CA ASP A 746 -1.55 -23.31 -26.62
C ASP A 746 -2.30 -24.25 -25.65
N PRO A 747 -3.01 -23.73 -24.63
CA PRO A 747 -3.65 -24.57 -23.64
C PRO A 747 -4.93 -25.27 -24.13
N ALA A 748 -5.43 -24.98 -25.33
CA ALA A 748 -6.56 -25.72 -25.91
C ALA A 748 -6.16 -27.15 -26.29
N SER A 749 -4.90 -27.39 -26.66
CA SER A 749 -4.34 -28.70 -27.02
C SER A 749 -4.57 -29.79 -25.96
N ALA A 750 -4.52 -29.41 -24.68
CA ALA A 750 -4.64 -30.29 -23.52
C ALA A 750 -5.73 -29.82 -22.53
N ALA A 751 -6.77 -29.15 -23.04
CA ALA A 751 -8.02 -29.00 -22.32
C ALA A 751 -8.65 -30.40 -22.10
N PRO A 752 -8.98 -30.80 -20.85
CA PRO A 752 -9.38 -29.93 -19.74
C PRO A 752 -8.34 -29.70 -18.63
N LEU A 753 -7.14 -30.27 -18.72
CA LEU A 753 -6.16 -30.25 -17.63
C LEU A 753 -5.23 -29.03 -17.69
N MET A 754 -4.98 -28.50 -18.88
CA MET A 754 -4.10 -27.34 -19.05
C MET A 754 -4.72 -26.04 -18.52
N TRP A 755 -5.99 -25.73 -18.80
CA TRP A 755 -6.62 -24.48 -18.37
C TRP A 755 -6.63 -24.26 -16.83
N PRO A 756 -7.03 -25.23 -15.99
CA PRO A 756 -6.91 -25.12 -14.53
C PRO A 756 -5.47 -25.02 -14.03
N THR A 757 -4.49 -25.45 -14.84
CA THR A 757 -3.06 -25.42 -14.51
C THR A 757 -2.41 -24.08 -14.85
N VAL A 758 -2.77 -23.46 -15.99
CA VAL A 758 -2.12 -22.22 -16.47
C VAL A 758 -2.80 -20.93 -15.99
N LEU A 759 -4.13 -20.91 -15.84
CA LEU A 759 -4.87 -19.72 -15.42
C LEU A 759 -4.57 -19.23 -13.98
N PRO A 760 -4.09 -20.07 -13.03
CA PRO A 760 -3.66 -19.62 -11.70
C PRO A 760 -2.16 -19.26 -11.58
N LEU A 761 -1.40 -19.22 -12.68
CA LEU A 761 0.04 -18.93 -12.64
C LEU A 761 0.30 -17.42 -12.55
N GLU A 762 1.21 -17.04 -11.66
CA GLU A 762 1.66 -15.66 -11.48
C GLU A 762 3.18 -15.52 -11.65
N PHE A 763 3.67 -14.27 -11.65
CA PHE A 763 5.10 -13.98 -11.54
C PHE A 763 5.75 -14.69 -10.34
N GLY A 764 6.92 -15.27 -10.57
CA GLY A 764 7.71 -16.00 -9.57
C GLY A 764 7.21 -17.41 -9.24
N ASP A 765 6.17 -17.91 -9.90
CA ASP A 765 5.77 -19.32 -9.76
C ASP A 765 6.79 -20.24 -10.46
N ARG A 766 7.07 -21.39 -9.83
CA ARG A 766 8.00 -22.42 -10.35
C ARG A 766 7.26 -23.45 -11.20
N ILE A 767 7.71 -23.66 -12.43
CA ILE A 767 7.15 -24.63 -13.36
C ILE A 767 8.20 -25.68 -13.76
N MET A 768 7.73 -26.89 -14.04
CA MET A 768 8.52 -27.95 -14.66
C MET A 768 7.97 -28.23 -16.06
N ILE A 769 8.84 -28.35 -17.06
CA ILE A 769 8.49 -28.80 -18.41
C ILE A 769 9.33 -30.04 -18.69
N GLY A 770 8.69 -31.21 -18.82
CA GLY A 770 9.38 -32.48 -19.05
C GLY A 770 9.13 -33.07 -20.43
N ASP A 771 9.41 -34.36 -20.57
CA ASP A 771 9.21 -35.17 -21.77
C ASP A 771 9.87 -34.57 -23.04
N LEU A 772 10.94 -33.78 -22.84
CA LEU A 772 11.69 -33.13 -23.91
C LEU A 772 12.43 -34.17 -24.79
N PRO A 773 12.57 -33.92 -26.10
CA PRO A 773 13.19 -34.89 -27.02
C PRO A 773 14.67 -35.12 -26.69
N GLU A 774 15.21 -36.28 -27.06
CA GLU A 774 16.64 -36.66 -26.83
C GLU A 774 17.67 -35.68 -27.42
N THR A 775 17.24 -34.76 -28.31
CA THR A 775 18.06 -33.69 -28.88
C THR A 775 18.11 -32.42 -28.03
N ALA A 776 17.34 -32.33 -26.95
CA ALA A 776 17.38 -31.22 -26.00
C ALA A 776 18.61 -31.33 -25.06
N PRO A 777 19.10 -30.22 -24.47
CA PRO A 777 20.23 -30.27 -23.54
C PRO A 777 19.97 -31.04 -22.24
N ALA A 778 18.69 -31.18 -21.86
CA ALA A 778 18.19 -31.90 -20.70
C ALA A 778 16.79 -32.47 -21.01
N PRO A 779 16.35 -33.56 -20.35
CA PRO A 779 15.01 -34.15 -20.55
C PRO A 779 13.88 -33.34 -19.88
N GLU A 780 14.22 -32.42 -18.98
CA GLU A 780 13.29 -31.50 -18.32
C GLU A 780 13.93 -30.12 -18.10
N ILE A 781 13.10 -29.07 -18.02
CA ILE A 781 13.44 -27.68 -17.73
C ILE A 781 12.71 -27.27 -16.44
N ASP A 782 13.49 -26.85 -15.44
CA ASP A 782 13.01 -26.28 -14.17
C ASP A 782 13.14 -24.76 -14.22
N ALA A 783 12.02 -24.03 -14.15
CA ALA A 783 11.98 -22.60 -14.40
C ALA A 783 11.10 -21.81 -13.43
N LEU A 784 11.43 -20.54 -13.22
CA LEU A 784 10.58 -19.55 -12.56
C LEU A 784 9.97 -18.62 -13.64
N ILE A 785 8.71 -18.26 -13.51
CA ILE A 785 8.05 -17.33 -14.44
C ILE A 785 8.53 -15.88 -14.16
N GLY A 786 9.29 -15.32 -15.08
CA GLY A 786 9.76 -13.93 -15.06
C GLY A 786 8.75 -12.94 -15.68
N GLN A 787 7.88 -13.40 -16.59
CA GLN A 787 6.74 -12.65 -17.12
C GLN A 787 5.73 -13.59 -17.80
N ILE A 788 4.45 -13.18 -17.86
CA ILE A 788 3.42 -13.85 -18.68
C ILE A 788 2.88 -12.86 -19.70
N GLU A 789 2.87 -13.27 -20.96
CA GLU A 789 2.16 -12.65 -22.07
C GLU A 789 1.03 -13.59 -22.55
N GLY A 790 -0.05 -13.03 -23.07
CA GLY A 790 -1.15 -13.81 -23.64
C GLY A 790 -1.86 -13.10 -24.79
N GLU A 791 -2.26 -13.87 -25.79
CA GLU A 791 -3.02 -13.39 -26.95
C GLU A 791 -4.25 -14.29 -27.14
N TRP A 792 -5.45 -13.69 -27.03
CA TRP A 792 -6.75 -14.34 -27.25
C TRP A 792 -7.39 -13.82 -28.54
N THR A 793 -7.89 -14.73 -29.35
CA THR A 793 -8.75 -14.49 -30.52
C THR A 793 -9.93 -15.47 -30.50
N ALA A 794 -10.91 -15.29 -31.39
CA ALA A 794 -12.03 -16.23 -31.52
C ALA A 794 -11.60 -17.67 -31.89
N GLU A 795 -10.40 -17.86 -32.48
CA GLU A 795 -9.91 -19.16 -32.97
C GLU A 795 -8.82 -19.78 -32.08
N THR A 796 -8.06 -18.97 -31.32
CA THR A 796 -6.87 -19.39 -30.56
C THR A 796 -6.72 -18.60 -29.26
N TRP A 797 -6.11 -19.22 -28.25
CA TRP A 797 -5.55 -18.47 -27.11
C TRP A 797 -4.19 -19.02 -26.75
N SER A 798 -3.14 -18.30 -27.13
CA SER A 798 -1.76 -18.66 -26.79
C SER A 798 -1.27 -17.90 -25.56
N LEU A 799 -0.41 -18.55 -24.78
CA LEU A 799 0.35 -17.96 -23.68
C LEU A 799 1.84 -17.99 -24.04
N LEU A 800 2.60 -16.97 -23.65
CA LEU A 800 4.05 -16.99 -23.67
C LEU A 800 4.56 -16.69 -22.27
N PHE A 801 5.27 -17.65 -21.69
CA PHE A 801 5.99 -17.47 -20.43
C PHE A 801 7.42 -17.05 -20.76
N ARG A 802 7.89 -15.97 -20.13
CA ARG A 802 9.32 -15.66 -20.05
C ARG A 802 9.87 -16.31 -18.80
N LEU A 803 11.00 -16.99 -18.92
CA LEU A 803 11.51 -17.90 -17.92
C LEU A 803 12.85 -17.45 -17.36
N GLU A 804 13.02 -17.59 -16.06
CA GLU A 804 14.33 -17.61 -15.39
C GLU A 804 14.66 -19.06 -15.02
N HIS A 805 15.93 -19.46 -15.14
CA HIS A 805 16.39 -20.77 -14.66
C HIS A 805 16.09 -20.89 -13.16
N ALA A 806 15.23 -21.84 -12.78
CA ALA A 806 15.01 -22.17 -11.37
C ALA A 806 16.23 -22.93 -10.86
N GLN A 807 16.72 -22.56 -9.69
CA GLN A 807 17.80 -23.31 -9.04
C GLN A 807 17.48 -23.40 -7.57
N LEU A 808 17.49 -24.63 -7.04
CA LEU A 808 17.37 -24.90 -5.61
C LEU A 808 18.71 -24.57 -4.90
N ASP A 809 19.22 -23.36 -5.13
CA ASP A 809 20.33 -22.78 -4.39
C ASP A 809 19.82 -22.39 -3.00
N THR A 810 20.29 -23.04 -1.95
CA THR A 810 19.98 -22.61 -0.59
C THR A 810 20.52 -21.20 -0.35
N MET A 811 19.63 -20.21 -0.30
CA MET A 811 19.93 -18.88 0.24
C MET A 811 20.14 -19.00 1.76
N LEU A 812 21.34 -19.48 2.13
CA LEU A 812 21.88 -19.63 3.48
C LEU A 812 20.86 -20.16 4.50
N VAL A 813 20.55 -21.47 4.41
CA VAL A 813 19.68 -22.15 5.38
C VAL A 813 20.34 -22.18 6.75
N ALA A 814 19.61 -21.72 7.77
CA ALA A 814 20.04 -21.76 9.16
C ALA A 814 20.30 -23.20 9.63
N GLY A 815 21.57 -23.59 9.68
CA GLY A 815 22.03 -24.94 10.06
C GLY A 815 22.82 -25.69 8.99
N ASP A 816 22.96 -25.16 7.77
CA ASP A 816 23.81 -25.76 6.75
C ASP A 816 25.32 -25.64 7.11
N PRO A 817 26.13 -26.72 6.98
CA PRO A 817 27.54 -26.71 7.37
C PRO A 817 28.49 -25.96 6.41
N ILE A 818 27.99 -25.49 5.26
CA ILE A 818 28.71 -24.67 4.29
C ILE A 818 28.20 -23.21 4.34
N TYR A 819 26.90 -23.01 4.61
CA TYR A 819 26.20 -21.73 4.41
C TYR A 819 25.25 -21.29 5.55
N GLY A 820 25.39 -21.77 6.78
CA GLY A 820 24.43 -21.49 7.87
C GLY A 820 24.82 -20.42 8.90
N TYR A 821 23.93 -19.45 9.15
CA TYR A 821 23.82 -18.69 10.42
C TYR A 821 22.37 -18.71 10.95
N LEU A 822 22.19 -18.48 12.25
CA LEU A 822 20.96 -18.80 13.00
C LEU A 822 19.83 -17.76 12.79
N GLY A 823 18.58 -18.22 12.68
CA GLY A 823 17.40 -17.34 12.55
C GLY A 823 16.06 -18.00 12.83
N PHE A 824 15.56 -18.81 11.88
CA PHE A 824 14.18 -19.32 11.88
C PHE A 824 14.07 -20.84 11.57
N PRO A 825 12.98 -21.53 11.98
CA PRO A 825 12.77 -22.93 11.63
C PRO A 825 12.42 -23.10 10.15
N ALA A 826 13.01 -24.10 9.49
CA ALA A 826 12.62 -24.48 8.14
C ALA A 826 11.34 -25.34 8.16
N GLY A 827 10.29 -24.88 7.48
CA GLY A 827 8.99 -25.54 7.38
C GLY A 827 7.96 -24.63 6.71
N TYR A 828 8.02 -24.55 5.38
CA TYR A 828 7.14 -23.77 4.51
C TYR A 828 6.40 -24.68 3.53
#